data_AF-A0A8S3Q4M9-F1
#
_entry.id   AF-A0A8S3Q4M9-F1
#
_cell.length_a   1.000
_cell.length_b   1.000
_cell.length_c   1.000
_cell.angle_alpha   90.00
_cell.angle_beta   90.00
_cell.angle_gamma   90.00
#
_symmetry.space_group_name_H-M   'P 1'
#
loop_
_entity.id
_entity.type
_entity.pdbx_description
1 polymer ?
#
loop_
_entity_poly.entity_id
_entity_poly.type
_entity_poly.pdbx_seq_one_letter_code
_entity_poly.pdbx_strand_id
1 'polypeptide(L)'
;MICWNSKFDSYVKTLKDGNERIIAVEINSSPKRICLINCYLPTSGYSDTAVKYQDNLDLLEIIIQKYCESHQIILVGDMNATMLLSRRNDSDRRFRSFIDKHKLGTLANMGTAPTYQHGKGSSQIDYIFSHTVDNLLELEICHQHPTNTSSHVPVVGKIKATLSLTCAKSIKPPERRRNLWKDCDIEAYQSTLSNSQIPIIERPDQIKTFIDQLNGNILAAAKIAVPSKKIRLKGPKWKASPALRQLLVKGNLIHKNWIQYGRPTVNHPIIEERRSIKRRIRSQQRQDMACERKQFYNQIVESGKSTNFYKLIRRGLSNTISKPQGFMNEGQLILDLDKQSKGFARFYEDLAVPKQLEQFDSDYHENTQFNLELIRKIVLENKDTFSPITPDEVKSAIYKLNNNKSSDEYGICAEHLKLAKKFYINFLRKIQCLPNRSVKGITYLLLGVRPATAELHIRQLNLLGCIIRSENLTLNKILRRQISTKSETSDSWFTYIDKLLVQYDLPSAAKMVINPPCKLLWKKNVKLAIDKFWTQKLLLDCQNKSTLSYCDLSSLKIGTVHKLWSSIESNIKDVRRGGIKARLITGTYVLQSNTSKFNQHEVSSVCPLCQYEDEDIVHFILKCNALFKYRKSYIEELEVIINSISNPNTCSWNSLVGDFGLLTQLILDPSVLIKQKILSCSEKTLTKIEDCSRKMCFSLHCGRSLIINSEH
;
A
#
# COMPACT_ATOMS: atom_id res chain seq x y z
N MET A 1 26.63 15.73 -8.81
CA MET A 1 25.19 15.51 -9.11
C MET A 1 25.09 14.20 -9.88
N ILE A 2 24.03 13.40 -9.68
CA ILE A 2 23.78 12.20 -10.49
C ILE A 2 22.43 12.35 -11.16
N CYS A 3 22.42 12.27 -12.49
CA CYS A 3 21.20 12.32 -13.30
C CYS A 3 20.93 10.94 -13.90
N TRP A 4 19.67 10.54 -13.97
CA TRP A 4 19.25 9.32 -14.66
C TRP A 4 17.92 9.55 -15.38
N ASN A 5 17.63 8.69 -16.36
CA ASN A 5 16.36 8.72 -17.08
C ASN A 5 15.22 8.23 -16.18
N SER A 6 14.08 8.92 -16.16
CA SER A 6 12.93 8.63 -15.30
C SER A 6 12.37 7.20 -15.44
N LYS A 7 12.59 6.54 -16.58
CA LYS A 7 12.25 5.12 -16.74
C LYS A 7 12.95 4.21 -15.72
N PHE A 8 14.04 4.69 -15.11
CA PHE A 8 14.82 3.96 -14.11
C PHE A 8 14.44 4.29 -12.66
N ASP A 9 13.46 5.15 -12.41
CA ASP A 9 13.11 5.61 -11.05
C ASP A 9 12.76 4.45 -10.10
N SER A 10 12.17 3.38 -10.63
CA SER A 10 11.81 2.18 -9.85
C SER A 10 12.99 1.25 -9.54
N TYR A 11 14.19 1.55 -10.05
CA TYR A 11 15.40 0.75 -9.88
C TYR A 11 16.50 1.48 -9.11
N VAL A 12 16.42 2.80 -8.98
CA VAL A 12 17.45 3.64 -8.36
C VAL A 12 17.00 4.12 -6.99
N LYS A 13 17.91 4.05 -6.01
CA LYS A 13 17.69 4.54 -4.64
C LYS A 13 18.88 5.35 -4.17
N THR A 14 18.64 6.61 -3.79
CA THR A 14 19.69 7.45 -3.20
C THR A 14 20.15 6.89 -1.86
N LEU A 15 21.46 6.77 -1.69
CA LEU A 15 22.09 6.42 -0.42
C LEU A 15 22.32 7.69 0.41
N LYS A 16 22.24 7.56 1.74
CA LYS A 16 22.41 8.71 2.66
C LYS A 16 23.88 8.97 3.00
N ASP A 17 24.77 8.10 2.55
CA ASP A 17 26.20 8.21 2.76
C ASP A 17 26.78 9.14 1.69
N GLY A 18 27.77 9.95 2.07
CA GLY A 18 28.33 10.99 1.21
C GLY A 18 28.23 12.39 1.81
N ASN A 19 28.57 13.38 1.00
CA ASN A 19 28.55 14.81 1.33
C ASN A 19 28.23 15.62 0.06
N GLU A 20 28.50 16.92 0.08
CA GLU A 20 28.29 17.80 -1.10
C GLU A 20 29.17 17.47 -2.31
N ARG A 21 30.29 16.75 -2.11
CA ARG A 21 31.25 16.35 -3.15
C ARG A 21 31.13 14.88 -3.56
N ILE A 22 30.58 14.03 -2.70
CA ILE A 22 30.45 12.59 -2.91
C ILE A 22 28.99 12.19 -2.77
N ILE A 23 28.40 11.69 -3.85
CA ILE A 23 27.00 11.24 -3.91
C ILE A 23 26.98 9.76 -4.27
N ALA A 24 26.23 8.95 -3.55
CA ALA A 24 26.08 7.53 -3.85
C ALA A 24 24.61 7.15 -4.12
N VAL A 25 24.39 6.28 -5.10
CA VAL A 25 23.08 5.68 -5.41
C VAL A 25 23.21 4.16 -5.50
N GLU A 26 22.17 3.46 -5.06
CA GLU A 26 21.99 2.02 -5.22
C GLU A 26 21.13 1.78 -6.45
N ILE A 27 21.59 0.96 -7.39
CA ILE A 27 20.84 0.48 -8.54
C ILE A 27 20.53 -1.00 -8.28
N ASN A 28 19.25 -1.34 -8.27
CA ASN A 28 18.81 -2.70 -7.98
C ASN A 28 18.99 -3.61 -9.20
N SER A 29 20.09 -4.33 -9.22
CA SER A 29 20.49 -5.27 -10.26
C SER A 29 20.71 -6.69 -9.72
N SER A 30 20.71 -7.66 -10.62
CA SER A 30 21.01 -9.09 -10.37
C SER A 30 22.27 -9.48 -11.15
N PRO A 31 23.17 -10.32 -10.58
CA PRO A 31 23.05 -11.02 -9.29
C PRO A 31 23.38 -10.18 -8.05
N LYS A 32 24.17 -9.10 -8.23
CA LYS A 32 24.47 -8.13 -7.17
C LYS A 32 23.91 -6.76 -7.54
N ARG A 33 23.50 -5.99 -6.53
CA ARG A 33 23.14 -4.58 -6.69
C ARG A 33 24.36 -3.76 -7.04
N ILE A 34 24.18 -2.64 -7.71
CA ILE A 34 25.28 -1.71 -8.02
C ILE A 34 25.22 -0.53 -7.05
N CYS A 35 26.35 -0.17 -6.45
CA CYS A 35 26.55 1.07 -5.72
C CYS A 35 27.37 2.01 -6.61
N LEU A 36 26.70 2.97 -7.24
CA LEU A 36 27.33 3.99 -8.07
C LEU A 36 27.65 5.22 -7.21
N ILE A 37 28.93 5.55 -7.13
CA ILE A 37 29.48 6.65 -6.34
C ILE A 37 30.03 7.69 -7.31
N ASN A 38 29.48 8.90 -7.31
CA ASN A 38 30.00 10.04 -8.05
C ASN A 38 30.75 10.98 -7.10
N CYS A 39 32.01 11.29 -7.38
CA CYS A 39 32.82 12.20 -6.57
C CYS A 39 33.37 13.41 -7.35
N TYR A 40 33.66 14.48 -6.61
CA TYR A 40 34.35 15.69 -7.07
C TYR A 40 35.39 16.10 -6.02
N LEU A 41 36.59 15.52 -6.12
CA LEU A 41 37.62 15.68 -5.09
C LEU A 41 38.25 17.09 -5.12
N PRO A 42 38.75 17.62 -3.99
CA PRO A 42 39.34 18.96 -3.95
C PRO A 42 40.56 19.12 -4.86
N THR A 43 40.63 20.22 -5.60
CA THR A 43 41.80 20.61 -6.41
C THR A 43 42.90 21.21 -5.55
N SER A 44 44.17 20.96 -5.90
CA SER A 44 45.34 21.61 -5.30
C SER A 44 45.28 23.14 -5.39
N GLY A 45 45.56 23.87 -4.30
CA GLY A 45 45.68 25.33 -4.32
C GLY A 45 45.39 26.06 -3.01
N TYR A 46 44.77 25.38 -2.03
CA TYR A 46 44.48 25.94 -0.70
C TYR A 46 45.38 25.33 0.38
N SER A 47 45.67 26.08 1.44
CA SER A 47 46.52 25.65 2.56
C SER A 47 46.01 24.39 3.29
N ASP A 48 44.72 24.07 3.18
CA ASP A 48 44.09 22.89 3.79
C ASP A 48 43.70 21.80 2.78
N THR A 49 44.13 21.90 1.52
CA THR A 49 43.71 20.98 0.45
C THR A 49 44.06 19.54 0.77
N ALA A 50 45.28 19.27 1.26
CA ALA A 50 45.73 17.91 1.54
C ALA A 50 44.87 17.21 2.61
N VAL A 51 44.41 17.97 3.62
CA VAL A 51 43.52 17.48 4.67
C VAL A 51 42.14 17.21 4.10
N LYS A 52 41.55 18.17 3.37
CA LYS A 52 40.24 17.99 2.72
C LYS A 52 40.24 16.85 1.70
N TYR A 53 41.34 16.67 0.97
CA TYR A 53 41.49 15.58 0.02
C TYR A 53 41.45 14.23 0.74
N GLN A 54 42.21 14.10 1.84
CA GLN A 54 42.19 12.92 2.68
C GLN A 54 40.81 12.65 3.29
N ASP A 55 40.15 13.66 3.85
CA ASP A 55 38.83 13.51 4.44
C ASP A 55 37.80 12.96 3.44
N ASN A 56 37.92 13.33 2.15
CA ASN A 56 37.06 12.79 1.09
C ASN A 56 37.47 11.35 0.70
N LEU A 57 38.75 11.01 0.68
CA LEU A 57 39.19 9.62 0.48
C LEU A 57 38.74 8.70 1.62
N ASP A 58 38.84 9.16 2.87
CA ASP A 58 38.38 8.41 4.05
C ASP A 58 36.86 8.20 4.00
N LEU A 59 36.10 9.21 3.54
CA LEU A 59 34.67 9.07 3.31
C LEU A 59 34.35 8.07 2.19
N LEU A 60 35.09 8.09 1.08
CA LEU A 60 34.96 7.08 0.03
C LEU A 60 35.29 5.68 0.56
N GLU A 61 36.34 5.52 1.36
CA GLU A 61 36.71 4.26 2.00
C GLU A 61 35.56 3.72 2.87
N ILE A 62 34.94 4.57 3.70
CA ILE A 62 33.77 4.18 4.52
C ILE A 62 32.62 3.70 3.64
N ILE A 63 32.32 4.39 2.54
CA ILE A 63 31.24 4.00 1.62
C ILE A 63 31.58 2.66 0.95
N ILE A 64 32.80 2.49 0.44
CA ILE A 64 33.24 1.27 -0.22
C ILE A 64 33.19 0.08 0.75
N GLN A 65 33.78 0.19 1.94
CA GLN A 65 33.78 -0.88 2.94
C GLN A 65 32.35 -1.28 3.35
N LYS A 66 31.45 -0.30 3.47
CA LYS A 66 30.06 -0.55 3.84
C LYS A 66 29.29 -1.35 2.79
N TYR A 67 29.61 -1.16 1.51
CA TYR A 67 28.81 -1.70 0.41
C TYR A 67 29.49 -2.82 -0.39
N CYS A 68 30.81 -2.99 -0.32
CA CYS A 68 31.56 -3.91 -1.19
C CYS A 68 31.16 -5.40 -1.05
N GLU A 69 30.71 -5.83 0.14
CA GLU A 69 30.26 -7.22 0.34
C GLU A 69 28.93 -7.51 -0.38
N SER A 70 28.05 -6.50 -0.46
CA SER A 70 26.66 -6.66 -0.91
C SER A 70 26.37 -6.05 -2.28
N HIS A 71 27.26 -5.19 -2.76
CA HIS A 71 27.10 -4.42 -3.99
C HIS A 71 28.35 -4.57 -4.86
N GLN A 72 28.16 -4.46 -6.17
CA GLN A 72 29.22 -4.07 -7.09
C GLN A 72 29.48 -2.58 -6.93
N ILE A 73 30.72 -2.19 -6.63
CA ILE A 73 31.11 -0.79 -6.49
C ILE A 73 31.52 -0.24 -7.85
N ILE A 74 30.96 0.93 -8.21
CA ILE A 74 31.35 1.72 -9.37
C ILE A 74 31.62 3.14 -8.88
N LEU A 75 32.86 3.61 -9.06
CA LEU A 75 33.31 4.94 -8.64
C LEU A 75 33.58 5.79 -9.89
N VAL A 76 32.94 6.95 -9.98
CA VAL A 76 33.02 7.86 -11.13
C VAL A 76 33.25 9.31 -10.69
N GLY A 77 33.84 10.11 -11.56
CA GLY A 77 33.88 11.57 -11.42
C GLY A 77 35.28 12.16 -11.52
N ASP A 78 35.40 13.43 -11.13
CA ASP A 78 36.65 14.19 -11.14
C ASP A 78 37.43 13.94 -9.84
N MET A 79 38.58 13.31 -9.99
CA MET A 79 39.46 12.92 -8.89
C MET A 79 40.46 14.01 -8.55
N ASN A 80 40.60 15.05 -9.39
CA ASN A 80 41.63 16.09 -9.28
C ASN A 80 43.04 15.52 -8.99
N ALA A 81 43.30 14.32 -9.53
CA ALA A 81 44.54 13.57 -9.39
C ALA A 81 44.72 12.69 -10.62
N THR A 82 45.96 12.48 -11.05
CA THR A 82 46.26 11.67 -12.23
C THR A 82 46.82 10.30 -11.86
N MET A 83 46.41 9.26 -12.59
CA MET A 83 47.00 7.93 -12.50
C MET A 83 48.29 7.79 -13.32
N LEU A 84 48.52 8.66 -14.32
CA LEU A 84 49.55 8.48 -15.35
C LEU A 84 50.99 8.85 -14.91
N LEU A 85 51.15 9.82 -14.00
CA LEU A 85 52.46 10.40 -13.69
C LEU A 85 52.91 10.10 -12.26
N SER A 86 53.85 9.18 -12.09
CA SER A 86 54.22 8.60 -10.78
C SER A 86 54.63 9.58 -9.67
N ARG A 87 54.89 10.89 -9.91
CA ARG A 87 55.59 11.76 -8.93
C ARG A 87 55.25 13.27 -8.86
N ARG A 88 54.10 13.78 -9.34
CA ARG A 88 53.91 15.26 -9.39
C ARG A 88 53.34 15.92 -8.12
N ASN A 89 52.38 15.31 -7.41
CA ASN A 89 51.81 15.93 -6.21
C ASN A 89 51.33 14.90 -5.16
N ASP A 90 51.08 15.36 -3.93
CA ASP A 90 50.65 14.50 -2.81
C ASP A 90 49.26 13.85 -3.04
N SER A 91 48.36 14.56 -3.72
CA SER A 91 47.03 14.05 -4.09
C SER A 91 47.11 12.82 -5.00
N ASP A 92 47.97 12.84 -6.02
CA ASP A 92 48.22 11.72 -6.94
C ASP A 92 48.67 10.47 -6.18
N ARG A 93 49.58 10.64 -5.23
CA ARG A 93 50.10 9.53 -4.40
C ARG A 93 49.02 8.95 -3.50
N ARG A 94 48.25 9.79 -2.82
CA ARG A 94 47.15 9.35 -1.95
C ARG A 94 46.05 8.66 -2.75
N PHE A 95 45.72 9.21 -3.92
CA PHE A 95 44.71 8.65 -4.81
C PHE A 95 45.12 7.27 -5.34
N ARG A 96 46.36 7.10 -5.83
CA ARG A 96 46.87 5.77 -6.24
C ARG A 96 46.85 4.77 -5.10
N SER A 97 47.35 5.15 -3.93
CA SER A 97 47.32 4.29 -2.74
C SER A 97 45.89 3.85 -2.39
N PHE A 98 44.91 4.77 -2.51
CA PHE A 98 43.50 4.47 -2.31
C PHE A 98 42.96 3.48 -3.35
N ILE A 99 43.26 3.68 -4.64
CA ILE A 99 42.85 2.79 -5.73
C ILE A 99 43.43 1.38 -5.55
N ASP A 100 44.73 1.28 -5.25
CA ASP A 100 45.44 0.02 -5.03
C ASP A 100 44.88 -0.72 -3.80
N LYS A 101 44.69 -0.01 -2.69
CA LYS A 101 44.14 -0.55 -1.43
C LYS A 101 42.76 -1.17 -1.63
N HIS A 102 41.90 -0.55 -2.43
CA HIS A 102 40.54 -1.03 -2.68
C HIS A 102 40.40 -1.93 -3.90
N LYS A 103 41.53 -2.26 -4.57
CA LYS A 103 41.57 -3.07 -5.80
C LYS A 103 40.59 -2.55 -6.85
N LEU A 104 40.54 -1.24 -7.01
CA LEU A 104 39.68 -0.59 -7.97
C LEU A 104 40.36 -0.60 -9.35
N GLY A 105 39.83 -1.40 -10.27
CA GLY A 105 40.35 -1.48 -11.63
C GLY A 105 39.77 -0.37 -12.51
N THR A 106 40.62 0.27 -13.32
CA THR A 106 40.17 0.89 -14.58
C THR A 106 40.03 -0.20 -15.63
N LEU A 107 39.20 0.02 -16.66
CA LEU A 107 39.36 -0.77 -17.88
C LEU A 107 40.75 -0.50 -18.47
N ALA A 108 41.37 -1.54 -19.03
CA ALA A 108 42.66 -1.45 -19.71
C ALA A 108 42.66 -0.46 -20.91
N ASN A 109 41.49 0.03 -21.32
CA ASN A 109 41.29 0.76 -22.58
C ASN A 109 40.98 2.25 -22.42
N MET A 110 41.10 2.88 -21.24
CA MET A 110 40.77 4.32 -21.12
C MET A 110 41.75 5.24 -21.90
N GLY A 111 42.87 4.69 -22.37
CA GLY A 111 43.89 5.45 -23.09
C GLY A 111 44.58 6.52 -22.23
N THR A 112 45.54 7.22 -22.82
CA THR A 112 46.27 8.32 -22.18
C THR A 112 45.72 9.70 -22.54
N ALA A 113 44.52 9.73 -23.14
CA ALA A 113 43.96 10.98 -23.62
C ALA A 113 43.45 11.85 -22.45
N PRO A 114 43.61 13.18 -22.52
CA PRO A 114 43.24 14.07 -21.42
C PRO A 114 41.72 14.23 -21.30
N THR A 115 41.22 14.24 -20.07
CA THR A 115 39.82 14.52 -19.75
C THR A 115 39.59 15.95 -19.30
N TYR A 116 40.66 16.72 -19.09
CA TYR A 116 40.63 18.13 -18.75
C TYR A 116 41.61 18.90 -19.63
N GLN A 117 41.15 20.02 -20.18
CA GLN A 117 41.91 20.91 -21.05
C GLN A 117 41.64 22.36 -20.66
N HIS A 118 42.67 23.08 -20.24
CA HIS A 118 42.56 24.50 -19.91
C HIS A 118 43.81 25.26 -20.34
N GLY A 119 43.63 26.21 -21.27
CA GLY A 119 44.73 26.97 -21.85
C GLY A 119 45.77 26.08 -22.51
N LYS A 120 47.01 26.12 -22.01
CA LYS A 120 48.15 25.32 -22.51
C LYS A 120 48.32 23.97 -21.82
N GLY A 121 47.50 23.67 -20.80
CA GLY A 121 47.61 22.45 -20.00
C GLY A 121 46.51 21.45 -20.34
N SER A 122 46.86 20.16 -20.30
CA SER A 122 45.89 19.08 -20.35
C SER A 122 46.25 18.00 -19.33
N SER A 123 45.24 17.35 -18.75
CA SER A 123 45.40 16.28 -17.78
C SER A 123 44.26 15.27 -17.87
N GLN A 124 44.53 14.02 -17.49
CA GLN A 124 43.50 13.00 -17.26
C GLN A 124 43.26 12.96 -15.75
N ILE A 125 42.09 13.46 -15.33
CA ILE A 125 41.68 13.55 -13.90
C ILE A 125 40.26 13.01 -13.66
N ASP A 126 39.53 12.70 -14.72
CA ASP A 126 38.19 12.12 -14.66
C ASP A 126 38.26 10.63 -14.95
N TYR A 127 37.71 9.79 -14.06
CA TYR A 127 37.88 8.35 -14.13
C TYR A 127 36.57 7.60 -13.87
N ILE A 128 36.50 6.37 -14.39
CA ILE A 128 35.51 5.34 -14.05
C ILE A 128 36.25 4.11 -13.55
N PHE A 129 36.04 3.76 -12.28
CA PHE A 129 36.62 2.59 -11.62
C PHE A 129 35.53 1.59 -11.20
N SER A 130 35.87 0.31 -11.20
CA SER A 130 34.99 -0.77 -10.74
C SER A 130 35.78 -1.82 -9.94
N HIS A 131 35.12 -2.46 -8.97
CA HIS A 131 35.70 -3.58 -8.24
C HIS A 131 35.70 -4.89 -9.07
N THR A 132 34.82 -4.98 -10.06
CA THR A 132 34.72 -6.11 -10.99
C THR A 132 34.74 -5.59 -12.42
N VAL A 133 35.75 -6.00 -13.21
CA VAL A 133 35.95 -5.54 -14.58
C VAL A 133 34.92 -6.16 -15.54
N ASP A 134 34.43 -7.36 -15.23
CA ASP A 134 33.61 -8.20 -16.13
C ASP A 134 32.29 -7.58 -16.62
N ASN A 135 31.75 -6.59 -15.91
CA ASN A 135 30.46 -5.96 -16.25
C ASN A 135 30.60 -4.62 -17.00
N LEU A 136 31.82 -4.08 -17.10
CA LEU A 136 32.10 -2.82 -17.79
C LEU A 136 32.55 -3.18 -19.22
N LEU A 137 31.66 -2.97 -20.19
CA LEU A 137 31.83 -3.42 -21.57
C LEU A 137 32.75 -2.51 -22.38
N GLU A 138 32.55 -1.19 -22.24
CA GLU A 138 33.21 -0.19 -23.07
C GLU A 138 33.46 1.07 -22.24
N LEU A 139 34.56 1.77 -22.56
CA LEU A 139 34.94 3.04 -21.96
C LEU A 139 35.55 3.92 -23.04
N GLU A 140 35.03 5.14 -23.17
CA GLU A 140 35.40 6.08 -24.22
C GLU A 140 35.53 7.49 -23.64
N ILE A 141 36.51 8.26 -24.12
CA ILE A 141 36.63 9.69 -23.84
C ILE A 141 36.12 10.46 -25.06
N CYS A 142 35.05 11.24 -24.89
CA CYS A 142 34.32 11.85 -26.01
C CYS A 142 34.94 13.19 -26.47
N HIS A 143 36.06 13.13 -27.17
CA HIS A 143 36.86 14.31 -27.57
C HIS A 143 36.20 15.27 -28.59
N GLN A 144 35.03 14.95 -29.14
CA GLN A 144 34.43 15.69 -30.27
C GLN A 144 32.94 16.00 -30.08
N HIS A 145 32.48 16.27 -28.86
CA HIS A 145 31.08 16.68 -28.69
C HIS A 145 30.93 18.19 -28.99
N PRO A 146 30.32 18.60 -30.12
CA PRO A 146 30.32 20.00 -30.58
C PRO A 146 29.58 20.95 -29.64
N THR A 147 28.78 20.42 -28.72
CA THR A 147 28.02 21.19 -27.73
C THR A 147 28.65 21.19 -26.32
N ASN A 148 29.81 20.56 -26.12
CA ASN A 148 30.48 20.58 -24.82
C ASN A 148 31.21 21.91 -24.62
N THR A 149 30.71 22.75 -23.71
CA THR A 149 31.29 24.05 -23.36
C THR A 149 32.23 23.99 -22.15
N SER A 150 32.39 22.81 -21.54
CA SER A 150 33.24 22.61 -20.37
C SER A 150 34.71 22.42 -20.74
N SER A 151 35.62 22.81 -19.85
CA SER A 151 37.04 22.42 -19.93
C SER A 151 37.26 20.94 -19.65
N HIS A 152 36.25 20.21 -19.19
CA HIS A 152 36.27 18.75 -19.04
C HIS A 152 35.67 18.06 -20.26
N VAL A 153 36.26 16.95 -20.67
CA VAL A 153 35.79 16.03 -21.71
C VAL A 153 35.05 14.88 -21.03
N PRO A 154 33.79 14.58 -21.42
CA PRO A 154 33.04 13.48 -20.83
C PRO A 154 33.72 12.12 -21.00
N VAL A 155 33.70 11.32 -19.94
CA VAL A 155 34.08 9.90 -19.96
C VAL A 155 32.81 9.06 -19.94
N VAL A 156 32.64 8.21 -20.95
CA VAL A 156 31.45 7.38 -21.13
C VAL A 156 31.80 5.93 -20.87
N GLY A 157 31.10 5.30 -19.92
CA GLY A 157 31.21 3.87 -19.63
C GLY A 157 29.90 3.12 -19.92
N LYS A 158 29.98 1.96 -20.58
CA LYS A 158 28.83 1.06 -20.80
C LYS A 158 28.89 -0.12 -19.84
N ILE A 159 27.82 -0.32 -19.06
CA ILE A 159 27.73 -1.40 -18.07
C ILE A 159 26.56 -2.30 -18.42
N LYS A 160 26.78 -3.62 -18.44
CA LYS A 160 25.71 -4.61 -18.60
C LYS A 160 25.18 -5.02 -17.23
N ALA A 161 23.89 -4.81 -16.98
CA ALA A 161 23.25 -5.20 -15.73
C ALA A 161 21.80 -5.64 -15.97
N THR A 162 21.36 -6.72 -15.30
CA THR A 162 19.96 -7.14 -15.28
C THR A 162 19.26 -6.42 -14.15
N LEU A 163 18.31 -5.55 -14.47
CA LEU A 163 17.57 -4.78 -13.46
C LEU A 163 16.49 -5.63 -12.78
N SER A 164 16.37 -5.48 -11.45
CA SER A 164 15.30 -6.07 -10.65
C SER A 164 14.44 -4.96 -10.09
N LEU A 165 13.12 -5.05 -10.24
CA LEU A 165 12.19 -4.06 -9.65
C LEU A 165 12.44 -3.96 -8.14
N THR A 166 12.65 -2.74 -7.64
CA THR A 166 12.58 -2.52 -6.19
C THR A 166 11.13 -2.56 -5.77
N CYS A 167 10.80 -3.33 -4.72
CA CYS A 167 9.60 -3.03 -3.95
C CYS A 167 9.79 -1.63 -3.36
N ALA A 168 9.12 -0.64 -3.95
CA ALA A 168 9.25 0.77 -3.63
C ALA A 168 9.25 1.00 -2.11
N LYS A 169 10.25 1.72 -1.59
CA LYS A 169 10.27 2.20 -0.20
C LYS A 169 10.05 3.70 -0.14
N SER A 170 9.15 4.05 0.77
CA SER A 170 8.51 5.34 1.00
C SER A 170 9.44 6.55 1.08
N ILE A 171 9.00 7.63 0.42
CA ILE A 171 9.30 9.03 0.70
C ILE A 171 9.26 9.26 2.23
N LYS A 172 10.19 10.08 2.76
CA LYS A 172 10.18 10.47 4.19
C LYS A 172 8.77 10.94 4.56
N PRO A 173 8.12 10.30 5.55
CA PRO A 173 6.73 10.64 5.85
C PRO A 173 6.65 12.08 6.32
N PRO A 174 5.62 12.83 5.87
CA PRO A 174 5.34 14.17 6.39
C PRO A 174 5.20 14.14 7.91
N GLU A 175 5.35 15.32 8.51
CA GLU A 175 5.23 15.54 9.95
C GLU A 175 3.96 14.83 10.48
N ARG A 176 4.15 13.79 11.31
CA ARG A 176 3.05 12.89 11.67
C ARG A 176 2.03 13.65 12.53
N ARG A 177 0.89 13.98 11.94
CA ARG A 177 -0.29 14.43 12.68
C ARG A 177 -1.19 13.23 12.93
N ARG A 178 -1.79 13.17 14.12
CA ARG A 178 -2.83 12.19 14.44
C ARG A 178 -4.17 12.89 14.28
N ASN A 179 -4.96 12.43 13.32
CA ASN A 179 -6.35 12.84 13.17
C ASN A 179 -7.15 12.31 14.36
N LEU A 180 -8.00 13.13 14.97
CA LEU A 180 -8.83 12.78 16.12
C LEU A 180 -10.25 12.49 15.64
N TRP A 181 -10.46 11.34 14.99
CA TRP A 181 -11.76 10.98 14.40
C TRP A 181 -12.95 10.95 15.38
N LYS A 182 -12.67 10.78 16.68
CA LYS A 182 -13.69 10.90 17.74
C LYS A 182 -14.28 12.30 17.87
N ASP A 183 -13.56 13.32 17.42
CA ASP A 183 -13.94 14.73 17.44
C ASP A 183 -14.26 15.23 16.02
N CYS A 184 -14.58 14.30 15.10
CA CYS A 184 -14.92 14.64 13.73
C CYS A 184 -16.28 15.31 13.69
N ASP A 185 -16.37 16.46 13.03
CA ASP A 185 -17.63 17.07 12.66
C ASP A 185 -18.23 16.29 11.47
N ILE A 186 -19.19 15.42 11.75
CA ILE A 186 -19.76 14.52 10.73
C ILE A 186 -20.51 15.32 9.66
N GLU A 187 -21.20 16.39 10.04
CA GLU A 187 -21.96 17.22 9.12
C GLU A 187 -21.04 18.00 8.20
N ALA A 188 -20.00 18.63 8.75
CA ALA A 188 -18.98 19.30 7.94
C ALA A 188 -18.26 18.32 7.00
N TYR A 189 -17.96 17.10 7.46
CA TYR A 189 -17.33 16.06 6.64
C TYR A 189 -18.22 15.65 5.46
N GLN A 190 -19.49 15.35 5.74
CA GLN A 190 -20.46 14.94 4.72
C GLN A 190 -20.82 16.09 3.77
N SER A 191 -20.95 17.32 4.30
CA SER A 191 -21.19 18.53 3.51
C SER A 191 -20.03 18.80 2.56
N THR A 192 -18.79 18.76 3.04
CA THR A 192 -17.60 18.94 2.20
C THR A 192 -17.53 17.88 1.10
N LEU A 193 -17.77 16.62 1.42
CA LEU A 193 -17.81 15.54 0.43
C LEU A 193 -18.94 15.72 -0.59
N SER A 194 -20.11 16.17 -0.14
CA SER A 194 -21.28 16.38 -1.02
C SER A 194 -21.08 17.58 -1.95
N ASN A 195 -20.39 18.62 -1.48
CA ASN A 195 -20.05 19.83 -2.23
C ASN A 195 -18.82 19.65 -3.11
N SER A 196 -18.07 18.55 -2.95
CA SER A 196 -16.92 18.23 -3.78
C SER A 196 -17.39 18.05 -5.22
N GLN A 197 -16.94 18.90 -6.12
CA GLN A 197 -17.10 18.65 -7.55
C GLN A 197 -16.22 17.46 -7.92
N ILE A 198 -16.88 16.34 -8.15
CA ILE A 198 -16.25 15.16 -8.69
C ILE A 198 -16.48 15.26 -10.20
N PRO A 199 -15.41 15.45 -11.00
CA PRO A 199 -15.59 15.56 -12.44
C PRO A 199 -16.21 14.27 -12.96
N ILE A 200 -17.12 14.43 -13.92
CA ILE A 200 -17.73 13.29 -14.60
C ILE A 200 -16.59 12.56 -15.32
N ILE A 201 -16.48 11.24 -15.13
CA ILE A 201 -15.51 10.44 -15.87
C ILE A 201 -15.96 10.45 -17.32
N GLU A 202 -15.21 11.16 -18.13
CA GLU A 202 -15.47 11.31 -19.55
C GLU A 202 -14.77 10.24 -20.38
N ARG A 203 -13.61 9.78 -19.89
CA ARG A 203 -12.77 8.79 -20.58
C ARG A 203 -12.11 7.83 -19.56
N PRO A 204 -11.91 6.54 -19.87
CA PRO A 204 -11.28 5.56 -18.97
C PRO A 204 -9.85 5.87 -18.54
N ASP A 205 -9.05 6.56 -19.34
CA ASP A 205 -7.73 7.06 -18.92
C ASP A 205 -7.85 8.05 -17.75
N GLN A 206 -9.01 8.69 -17.58
CA GLN A 206 -9.30 9.55 -16.43
C GLN A 206 -9.67 8.75 -15.18
N ILE A 207 -9.89 7.43 -15.22
CA ILE A 207 -10.25 6.64 -14.01
C ILE A 207 -9.18 6.78 -12.93
N LYS A 208 -7.90 6.80 -13.30
CA LYS A 208 -6.81 7.00 -12.34
C LYS A 208 -6.86 8.42 -11.74
N THR A 209 -6.90 9.44 -12.60
CA THR A 209 -7.02 10.85 -12.18
C THR A 209 -8.24 11.08 -11.30
N PHE A 210 -9.34 10.41 -11.63
CA PHE A 210 -10.58 10.43 -10.89
C PHE A 210 -10.43 9.79 -9.51
N ILE A 211 -9.82 8.60 -9.41
CA ILE A 211 -9.54 7.94 -8.14
C ILE A 211 -8.64 8.83 -7.28
N ASP A 212 -7.63 9.44 -7.88
CA ASP A 212 -6.72 10.36 -7.19
C ASP A 212 -7.46 11.61 -6.69
N GLN A 213 -8.37 12.19 -7.48
CA GLN A 213 -9.23 13.30 -7.08
C GLN A 213 -10.23 12.91 -6.00
N LEU A 214 -10.84 11.72 -6.09
CA LEU A 214 -11.75 11.21 -5.08
C LEU A 214 -11.02 11.03 -3.74
N ASN A 215 -9.84 10.42 -3.77
CA ASN A 215 -8.97 10.31 -2.60
C ASN A 215 -8.60 11.70 -2.07
N GLY A 216 -8.25 12.63 -2.96
CA GLY A 216 -8.01 14.04 -2.63
C GLY A 216 -9.18 14.70 -1.90
N ASN A 217 -10.41 14.52 -2.40
CA ASN A 217 -11.63 15.07 -1.82
C ASN A 217 -11.94 14.45 -0.44
N ILE A 218 -11.78 13.13 -0.30
CA ILE A 218 -11.92 12.43 0.98
C ILE A 218 -10.93 12.95 2.01
N LEU A 219 -9.67 13.16 1.60
CA LEU A 219 -8.62 13.70 2.46
C LEU A 219 -8.84 15.20 2.77
N ALA A 220 -9.36 15.98 1.83
CA ALA A 220 -9.69 17.39 2.02
C ALA A 220 -10.85 17.55 3.02
N ALA A 221 -11.91 16.77 2.86
CA ALA A 221 -13.01 16.70 3.82
C ALA A 221 -12.50 16.29 5.21
N ALA A 222 -11.58 15.33 5.29
CA ALA A 222 -10.98 14.92 6.56
C ALA A 222 -10.15 16.04 7.19
N LYS A 223 -9.40 16.82 6.41
CA LYS A 223 -8.60 17.94 6.93
C LYS A 223 -9.46 19.04 7.54
N ILE A 224 -10.63 19.29 6.97
CA ILE A 224 -11.57 20.32 7.45
C ILE A 224 -12.30 19.81 8.69
N ALA A 225 -12.89 18.62 8.60
CA ALA A 225 -13.82 18.13 9.61
C ALA A 225 -13.16 17.38 10.77
N VAL A 226 -11.90 16.93 10.61
CA VAL A 226 -11.21 16.13 11.64
C VAL A 226 -10.08 16.94 12.25
N PRO A 227 -10.18 17.32 13.54
CA PRO A 227 -9.09 17.99 14.24
C PRO A 227 -7.82 17.14 14.20
N SER A 228 -6.69 17.77 13.86
CA SER A 228 -5.39 17.10 13.80
C SER A 228 -4.48 17.56 14.93
N LYS A 229 -3.93 16.61 15.71
CA LYS A 229 -2.95 16.92 16.77
C LYS A 229 -1.55 16.55 16.30
N LYS A 230 -0.61 17.49 16.41
CA LYS A 230 0.81 17.23 16.12
C LYS A 230 1.31 16.12 17.06
N ILE A 231 1.81 15.02 16.50
CA ILE A 231 2.44 13.98 17.32
C ILE A 231 3.79 14.55 17.75
N ARG A 232 3.84 15.08 18.97
CA ARG A 232 5.13 15.32 19.63
C ARG A 232 5.75 13.93 19.85
N LEU A 233 6.79 13.61 19.07
CA LEU A 233 7.65 12.49 19.37
C LEU A 233 8.12 12.72 20.81
N LYS A 234 7.59 11.95 21.75
CA LYS A 234 8.11 11.97 23.12
C LYS A 234 9.57 11.56 22.96
N GLY A 235 10.49 12.48 23.26
CA GLY A 235 11.90 12.16 23.32
C GLY A 235 12.10 10.89 24.16
N PRO A 236 13.21 10.15 23.97
CA PRO A 236 13.48 8.96 24.77
C PRO A 236 13.25 9.29 26.24
N LYS A 237 12.37 8.53 26.91
CA LYS A 237 12.04 8.72 28.33
C LYS A 237 13.18 8.19 29.22
N TRP A 238 14.40 8.64 28.98
CA TRP A 238 15.51 8.33 29.86
C TRP A 238 15.52 9.38 30.98
N LYS A 239 15.58 8.92 32.23
CA LYS A 239 15.69 9.82 33.39
C LYS A 239 17.16 10.20 33.53
N ALA A 240 17.52 11.44 33.18
CA ALA A 240 18.89 11.91 33.35
C ALA A 240 19.29 11.88 34.82
N SER A 241 20.46 11.30 35.14
CA SER A 241 21.04 11.36 36.49
C SER A 241 21.30 12.80 36.91
N PRO A 242 21.42 13.09 38.21
CA PRO A 242 21.80 14.42 38.69
C PRO A 242 23.09 14.95 38.03
N ALA A 243 24.12 14.11 37.89
CA ALA A 243 25.39 14.47 37.26
C ALA A 243 25.20 14.87 35.79
N LEU A 244 24.39 14.13 35.04
CA LEU A 244 24.10 14.45 33.65
C LEU A 244 23.22 15.68 33.49
N ARG A 245 22.28 15.93 34.42
CA ARG A 245 21.51 17.18 34.45
C ARG A 245 22.43 18.38 34.63
N GLN A 246 23.39 18.32 35.54
CA GLN A 246 24.39 19.38 35.74
C GLN A 246 25.22 19.61 34.46
N LEU A 247 25.66 18.55 33.79
CA LEU A 247 26.39 18.66 32.52
C LEU A 247 25.54 19.24 31.39
N LEU A 248 24.25 18.90 31.31
CA LEU A 248 23.33 19.47 30.32
C LEU A 248 23.08 20.96 30.57
N VAL A 249 22.91 21.37 31.83
CA VAL A 249 22.80 22.79 32.21
C VAL A 249 24.07 23.56 31.82
N LYS A 250 25.25 23.03 32.19
CA LYS A 250 26.55 23.62 31.81
C LYS A 250 26.72 23.67 30.28
N GLY A 251 26.32 22.62 29.58
CA GLY A 251 26.35 22.56 28.12
C GLY A 251 25.45 23.61 27.45
N ASN A 252 24.27 23.87 28.03
CA ASN A 252 23.38 24.94 27.56
C ASN A 252 24.00 26.33 27.80
N LEU A 253 24.65 26.56 28.95
CA LEU A 253 25.35 27.81 29.23
C LEU A 253 26.50 28.05 28.24
N ILE A 254 27.38 27.06 28.04
CA ILE A 254 28.47 27.12 27.06
C ILE A 254 27.94 27.33 25.64
N HIS A 255 26.78 26.73 25.31
CA HIS A 255 26.16 26.94 24.02
C HIS A 255 25.63 28.36 23.83
N LYS A 256 25.03 28.96 24.86
CA LYS A 256 24.62 30.37 24.86
C LYS A 256 25.84 31.29 24.70
N ASN A 257 26.91 31.04 25.43
CA ASN A 257 28.16 31.79 25.30
C ASN A 257 28.72 31.67 23.88
N TRP A 258 28.76 30.47 23.28
CA TRP A 258 29.18 30.29 21.88
C TRP A 258 28.31 31.10 20.89
N ILE A 259 27.01 31.24 21.15
CA ILE A 259 26.14 32.12 20.34
C ILE A 259 26.50 33.59 20.55
N GLN A 260 26.74 34.00 21.80
CA GLN A 260 27.10 35.37 22.16
C GLN A 260 28.44 35.81 21.54
N TYR A 261 29.41 34.89 21.44
CA TYR A 261 30.70 35.13 20.75
C TYR A 261 30.61 35.10 19.22
N GLY A 262 29.41 35.17 18.62
CA GLY A 262 29.25 35.19 17.16
C GLY A 262 29.45 33.85 16.47
N ARG A 263 29.31 32.74 17.20
CA ARG A 263 29.44 31.36 16.68
C ARG A 263 30.79 31.10 16.00
N PRO A 264 31.92 31.33 16.68
CA PRO A 264 33.24 31.13 16.08
C PRO A 264 33.39 29.69 15.58
N THR A 265 34.09 29.53 14.45
CA THR A 265 34.20 28.25 13.70
C THR A 265 35.55 27.54 13.89
N VAL A 266 36.65 28.26 14.16
CA VAL A 266 38.01 27.68 14.34
C VAL A 266 38.79 28.46 15.41
N ASN A 267 39.67 27.79 16.18
CA ASN A 267 40.65 28.35 17.15
C ASN A 267 40.12 29.22 18.31
N HIS A 268 38.81 29.23 18.59
CA HIS A 268 38.27 29.96 19.74
C HIS A 268 38.12 29.06 20.98
N PRO A 269 38.54 29.49 22.19
CA PRO A 269 38.47 28.69 23.43
C PRO A 269 37.08 28.09 23.71
N ILE A 270 36.02 28.87 23.46
CA ILE A 270 34.63 28.42 23.61
C ILE A 270 34.27 27.19 22.73
N ILE A 271 34.93 26.98 21.59
CA ILE A 271 34.71 25.81 20.74
C ILE A 271 35.30 24.57 21.41
N GLU A 272 36.49 24.69 21.98
CA GLU A 272 37.13 23.62 22.73
C GLU A 272 36.34 23.26 23.97
N GLU A 273 35.87 24.26 24.71
CA GLU A 273 34.99 24.07 25.87
C GLU A 273 33.67 23.39 25.46
N ARG A 274 33.07 23.81 24.35
CA ARG A 274 31.85 23.19 23.79
C ARG A 274 32.08 21.75 23.32
N ARG A 275 33.23 21.44 22.72
CA ARG A 275 33.63 20.07 22.34
C ARG A 275 33.86 19.22 23.59
N SER A 276 34.53 19.78 24.60
CA SER A 276 34.80 19.13 25.89
C SER A 276 33.51 18.80 26.65
N ILE A 277 32.59 19.76 26.81
CA ILE A 277 31.32 19.51 27.51
C ILE A 277 30.44 18.51 26.75
N LYS A 278 30.41 18.55 25.40
CA LYS A 278 29.72 17.53 24.60
C LYS A 278 30.32 16.14 24.79
N ARG A 279 31.65 16.02 24.86
CA ARG A 279 32.32 14.75 25.19
C ARG A 279 31.92 14.25 26.58
N ARG A 280 31.91 15.13 27.59
CA ARG A 280 31.50 14.81 28.97
C ARG A 280 30.03 14.38 29.06
N ILE A 281 29.10 15.09 28.40
CA ILE A 281 27.68 14.74 28.32
C ILE A 281 27.49 13.33 27.74
N ARG A 282 28.15 13.04 26.61
CA ARG A 282 28.09 11.70 25.99
C ARG A 282 28.71 10.62 26.88
N SER A 283 29.80 10.94 27.56
CA SER A 283 30.45 10.02 28.50
C SER A 283 29.53 9.68 29.66
N GLN A 284 28.94 10.69 30.31
CA GLN A 284 28.00 10.50 31.40
C GLN A 284 26.72 9.79 30.95
N GLN A 285 26.21 10.09 29.75
CA GLN A 285 25.08 9.35 29.16
C GLN A 285 25.37 7.86 29.04
N ARG A 286 26.58 7.49 28.61
CA ARG A 286 26.99 6.08 28.53
C ARG A 286 27.12 5.45 29.91
N GLN A 287 27.67 6.17 30.90
CA GLN A 287 27.75 5.70 32.28
C GLN A 287 26.37 5.49 32.90
N ASP A 288 25.45 6.43 32.74
CA ASP A 288 24.07 6.35 33.21
C ASP A 288 23.34 5.16 32.56
N MET A 289 23.47 4.98 31.23
CA MET A 289 22.89 3.84 30.53
C MET A 289 23.50 2.51 30.97
N ALA A 290 24.80 2.46 31.24
CA ALA A 290 25.47 1.28 31.76
C ALA A 290 25.00 0.95 33.19
N CYS A 291 24.84 1.97 34.03
CA CYS A 291 24.29 1.84 35.38
C CYS A 291 22.82 1.37 35.36
N GLU A 292 21.96 1.98 34.54
CA GLU A 292 20.56 1.55 34.36
C GLU A 292 20.52 0.10 33.86
N ARG A 293 21.41 -0.27 32.94
CA ARG A 293 21.50 -1.65 32.43
C ARG A 293 21.94 -2.61 33.53
N LYS A 294 22.94 -2.26 34.35
CA LYS A 294 23.40 -3.04 35.51
C LYS A 294 22.30 -3.19 36.57
N GLN A 295 21.63 -2.11 36.94
CA GLN A 295 20.47 -2.15 37.84
C GLN A 295 19.34 -3.00 37.27
N PHE A 296 19.09 -2.92 35.97
CA PHE A 296 18.09 -3.74 35.31
C PHE A 296 18.48 -5.23 35.29
N TYR A 297 19.77 -5.56 35.13
CA TYR A 297 20.27 -6.93 35.31
C TYR A 297 20.08 -7.42 36.74
N ASN A 298 20.48 -6.63 37.74
CA ASN A 298 20.28 -6.98 39.15
C ASN A 298 18.79 -7.18 39.46
N GLN A 299 17.90 -6.30 38.96
CA GLN A 299 16.46 -6.47 39.08
C GLN A 299 15.94 -7.75 38.41
N ILE A 300 16.55 -8.20 37.31
CA ILE A 300 16.18 -9.47 36.68
C ILE A 300 16.59 -10.64 37.58
N VAL A 301 17.82 -10.61 38.10
CA VAL A 301 18.37 -11.64 39.00
C VAL A 301 17.56 -11.70 40.30
N GLU A 302 17.29 -10.56 40.92
CA GLU A 302 16.57 -10.46 42.20
C GLU A 302 15.06 -10.73 42.08
N SER A 303 14.41 -10.31 40.98
CA SER A 303 12.94 -10.42 40.88
C SER A 303 12.45 -11.77 40.39
N GLY A 304 13.28 -12.61 39.77
CA GLY A 304 12.89 -13.89 39.15
C GLY A 304 11.83 -13.78 38.04
N LYS A 305 11.37 -12.56 37.69
CA LYS A 305 10.25 -12.34 36.76
C LYS A 305 10.73 -12.41 35.32
N SER A 306 10.30 -13.45 34.61
CA SER A 306 10.55 -13.68 33.17
C SER A 306 10.25 -12.45 32.30
N THR A 307 9.30 -11.59 32.70
CA THR A 307 8.95 -10.36 31.97
C THR A 307 10.08 -9.33 31.87
N ASN A 308 10.98 -9.25 32.86
CA ASN A 308 12.13 -8.34 32.82
C ASN A 308 13.25 -8.90 31.94
N PHE A 309 13.44 -10.22 31.94
CA PHE A 309 14.32 -10.92 30.99
C PHE A 309 13.89 -10.69 29.53
N TYR A 310 12.60 -10.83 29.20
CA TYR A 310 12.11 -10.55 27.85
C TYR A 310 12.15 -9.05 27.46
N LYS A 311 12.17 -8.14 28.43
CA LYS A 311 12.42 -6.70 28.16
C LYS A 311 13.89 -6.45 27.85
N LEU A 312 14.81 -7.20 28.46
CA LEU A 312 16.24 -7.15 28.16
C LEU A 312 16.50 -7.62 26.73
N ILE A 313 15.96 -8.78 26.34
CA ILE A 313 16.08 -9.31 24.97
C ILE A 313 15.58 -8.28 23.95
N ARG A 314 14.41 -7.68 24.19
CA ARG A 314 13.87 -6.63 23.30
C ARG A 314 14.70 -5.34 23.27
N ARG A 315 15.41 -5.00 24.35
CA ARG A 315 16.33 -3.85 24.40
C ARG A 315 17.66 -4.15 23.67
N GLY A 316 18.09 -5.42 23.64
CA GLY A 316 19.30 -5.88 22.94
C GLY A 316 19.11 -6.08 21.43
N LEU A 317 17.89 -6.38 20.99
CA LEU A 317 17.51 -6.42 19.58
C LEU A 317 17.34 -5.00 19.03
N SER A 318 18.44 -4.31 18.72
CA SER A 318 18.37 -3.08 17.93
C SER A 318 17.80 -3.40 16.54
N ASN A 319 17.01 -2.50 15.95
CA ASN A 319 16.31 -2.68 14.66
C ASN A 319 17.24 -2.92 13.44
N THR A 320 18.55 -2.99 13.64
CA THR A 320 19.49 -3.51 12.65
C THR A 320 19.41 -5.03 12.69
N ILE A 321 18.68 -5.59 11.74
CA ILE A 321 18.82 -6.98 11.32
C ILE A 321 20.23 -7.12 10.71
N SER A 322 21.27 -7.10 11.55
CA SER A 322 22.51 -7.78 11.20
C SER A 322 22.20 -9.27 11.36
N LYS A 323 22.45 -10.08 10.32
CA LYS A 323 22.39 -11.53 10.44
C LYS A 323 23.17 -11.96 11.69
N PRO A 324 22.69 -12.95 12.46
CA PRO A 324 23.41 -13.40 13.64
C PRO A 324 24.83 -13.80 13.21
N GLN A 325 25.82 -13.14 13.83
CA GLN A 325 27.17 -13.69 13.88
C GLN A 325 27.07 -15.05 14.56
N GLY A 326 27.82 -16.04 14.09
CA GLY A 326 27.66 -17.45 14.46
C GLY A 326 27.45 -17.75 15.95
N PHE A 327 26.82 -18.87 16.23
CA PHE A 327 26.57 -19.35 17.59
C PHE A 327 27.77 -20.16 18.08
N MET A 328 28.35 -19.80 19.23
CA MET A 328 29.40 -20.60 19.88
C MET A 328 28.77 -21.69 20.74
N ASN A 329 29.03 -22.96 20.43
CA ASN A 329 28.66 -24.10 21.26
C ASN A 329 29.92 -24.92 21.56
N GLU A 330 30.22 -25.19 22.84
CA GLU A 330 31.39 -25.98 23.27
C GLU A 330 32.74 -25.52 22.65
N GLY A 331 32.90 -24.20 22.45
CA GLY A 331 34.11 -23.62 21.86
C GLY A 331 34.16 -23.63 20.33
N GLN A 332 33.14 -24.15 19.64
CA GLN A 332 33.05 -24.15 18.19
C GLN A 332 32.05 -23.10 17.67
N LEU A 333 32.49 -22.24 16.75
CA LEU A 333 31.64 -21.22 16.11
C LEU A 333 30.84 -21.82 14.95
N ILE A 334 29.54 -22.01 15.16
CA ILE A 334 28.62 -22.58 14.18
C ILE A 334 27.97 -21.46 13.36
N LEU A 335 28.36 -21.33 12.09
CA LEU A 335 27.85 -20.32 11.16
C LEU A 335 26.63 -20.79 10.34
N ASP A 336 26.38 -22.09 10.30
CA ASP A 336 25.30 -22.72 9.55
C ASP A 336 23.94 -22.59 10.28
N LEU A 337 22.93 -22.05 9.61
CA LEU A 337 21.63 -21.68 10.22
C LEU A 337 20.83 -22.89 10.73
N ASP A 338 20.90 -24.04 10.05
CA ASP A 338 20.20 -25.25 10.49
C ASP A 338 20.91 -25.88 11.69
N LYS A 339 22.24 -25.85 11.71
CA LYS A 339 23.03 -26.26 12.88
C LYS A 339 22.88 -25.28 14.05
N GLN A 340 22.71 -23.99 13.82
CA GLN A 340 22.39 -23.00 14.87
C GLN A 340 21.04 -23.29 15.51
N SER A 341 20.01 -23.58 14.69
CA SER A 341 18.68 -23.92 15.18
C SER A 341 18.71 -25.20 16.05
N LYS A 342 19.41 -26.24 15.58
CA LYS A 342 19.61 -27.49 16.35
C LYS A 342 20.47 -27.30 17.61
N GLY A 343 21.48 -26.44 17.54
CA GLY A 343 22.32 -26.07 18.69
C GLY A 343 21.54 -25.33 19.77
N PHE A 344 20.66 -24.39 19.38
CA PHE A 344 19.75 -23.74 20.32
C PHE A 344 18.76 -24.71 20.95
N ALA A 345 18.20 -25.64 20.17
CA ALA A 345 17.29 -26.65 20.69
C ALA A 345 17.99 -27.51 21.77
N ARG A 346 19.18 -28.04 21.48
CA ARG A 346 19.99 -28.81 22.44
C ARG A 346 20.40 -28.01 23.67
N PHE A 347 20.80 -26.75 23.49
CA PHE A 347 21.18 -25.87 24.60
C PHE A 347 20.01 -25.65 25.58
N TYR A 348 18.79 -25.45 25.06
CA TYR A 348 17.61 -25.30 25.92
C TYR A 348 17.08 -26.63 26.46
N GLU A 349 17.29 -27.73 25.76
CA GLU A 349 17.02 -29.08 26.24
C GLU A 349 17.94 -29.43 27.41
N ASP A 350 19.24 -29.11 27.31
CA ASP A 350 20.22 -29.24 28.40
C ASP A 350 19.92 -28.36 29.62
N LEU A 351 19.27 -27.20 29.42
CA LEU A 351 18.80 -26.35 30.52
C LEU A 351 17.47 -26.83 31.14
N ALA A 352 16.69 -27.62 30.40
CA ALA A 352 15.37 -28.10 30.81
C ALA A 352 15.40 -29.52 31.39
N VAL A 353 16.41 -30.32 31.03
CA VAL A 353 16.64 -31.66 31.57
C VAL A 353 17.74 -31.56 32.62
N PRO A 354 17.46 -31.75 33.91
CA PRO A 354 18.49 -31.75 34.93
C PRO A 354 19.48 -32.89 34.62
N LYS A 355 20.68 -32.55 34.13
CA LYS A 355 21.80 -33.48 34.16
C LYS A 355 22.02 -33.81 35.63
N GLN A 356 22.03 -35.10 35.96
CA GLN A 356 22.17 -35.66 37.29
C GLN A 356 23.25 -34.89 38.08
N LEU A 357 22.81 -33.92 38.87
CA LEU A 357 23.61 -33.29 39.90
C LEU A 357 23.15 -33.95 41.19
N GLU A 358 24.07 -34.58 41.91
CA GLU A 358 23.86 -35.34 43.16
C GLU A 358 23.24 -34.53 44.32
N GLN A 359 22.82 -33.29 44.06
CA GLN A 359 22.08 -32.45 45.00
C GLN A 359 20.81 -31.96 44.29
N PHE A 360 19.88 -32.89 44.07
CA PHE A 360 18.51 -32.54 43.75
C PHE A 360 17.86 -31.97 45.00
N ASP A 361 17.53 -30.68 44.97
CA ASP A 361 16.82 -29.99 46.06
C ASP A 361 15.36 -30.49 46.10
N SER A 362 15.20 -31.62 46.77
CA SER A 362 13.93 -32.30 47.05
C SER A 362 12.91 -31.33 47.65
N ASP A 363 13.37 -30.49 48.57
CA ASP A 363 12.53 -29.54 49.30
C ASP A 363 12.00 -28.44 48.36
N TYR A 364 12.80 -28.00 47.39
CA TYR A 364 12.34 -27.06 46.36
C TYR A 364 11.33 -27.72 45.40
N HIS A 365 11.54 -28.98 45.02
CA HIS A 365 10.59 -29.70 44.17
C HIS A 365 9.25 -29.90 44.89
N GLU A 366 9.27 -30.34 46.14
CA GLU A 366 8.09 -30.49 46.98
C GLU A 366 7.40 -29.14 47.22
N ASN A 367 8.13 -28.07 47.49
CA ASN A 367 7.56 -26.72 47.58
C ASN A 367 6.90 -26.28 46.27
N THR A 368 7.49 -26.64 45.12
CA THR A 368 6.94 -26.26 43.82
C THR A 368 5.66 -27.04 43.51
N GLN A 369 5.61 -28.32 43.86
CA GLN A 369 4.41 -29.15 43.76
C GLN A 369 3.31 -28.65 44.71
N PHE A 370 3.66 -28.36 45.95
CA PHE A 370 2.75 -27.81 46.95
C PHE A 370 2.17 -26.46 46.50
N ASN A 371 3.01 -25.55 45.98
CA ASN A 371 2.56 -24.26 45.45
C ASN A 371 1.65 -24.42 44.21
N LEU A 372 1.92 -25.39 43.34
CA LEU A 372 1.07 -25.72 42.20
C LEU A 372 -0.30 -26.24 42.63
N GLU A 373 -0.34 -27.11 43.65
CA GLU A 373 -1.59 -27.58 44.23
C GLU A 373 -2.36 -26.47 44.93
N LEU A 374 -1.68 -25.60 45.69
CA LEU A 374 -2.29 -24.45 46.34
C LEU A 374 -2.90 -23.47 45.32
N ILE A 375 -2.19 -23.20 44.22
CA ILE A 375 -2.71 -22.36 43.12
C ILE A 375 -3.93 -23.02 42.46
N ARG A 376 -3.90 -24.34 42.22
CA ARG A 376 -5.05 -25.07 41.68
C ARG A 376 -6.25 -25.01 42.62
N LYS A 377 -6.01 -25.13 43.93
CA LYS A 377 -7.04 -25.05 44.97
C LYS A 377 -7.65 -23.65 45.07
N ILE A 378 -6.82 -22.59 45.07
CA ILE A 378 -7.26 -21.18 45.03
C ILE A 378 -8.07 -20.87 43.77
N VAL A 379 -7.71 -21.44 42.62
CA VAL A 379 -8.42 -21.26 41.35
C VAL A 379 -9.75 -22.04 41.32
N LEU A 380 -9.83 -23.18 42.01
CA LEU A 380 -11.04 -23.99 42.12
C LEU A 380 -12.03 -23.41 43.16
N GLU A 381 -11.51 -22.82 44.24
CA GLU A 381 -12.30 -22.25 45.35
C GLU A 381 -12.80 -20.82 45.05
N ASN A 382 -12.10 -20.04 44.22
CA ASN A 382 -12.56 -18.70 43.80
C ASN A 382 -13.34 -18.75 42.48
N LYS A 383 -14.55 -19.31 42.51
CA LYS A 383 -15.60 -18.99 41.53
C LYS A 383 -16.30 -17.71 42.00
N ASP A 384 -16.08 -16.63 41.23
CA ASP A 384 -16.62 -15.26 41.39
C ASP A 384 -15.93 -14.42 42.49
N THR A 385 -15.32 -13.27 42.21
CA THR A 385 -15.88 -12.11 41.50
C THR A 385 -14.74 -11.25 40.91
N PHE A 386 -14.53 -11.32 39.60
CA PHE A 386 -14.04 -10.13 38.91
C PHE A 386 -15.22 -9.19 38.78
N SER A 387 -15.06 -7.93 39.17
CA SER A 387 -16.09 -6.91 38.92
C SER A 387 -16.47 -6.98 37.44
N PRO A 388 -17.75 -7.23 37.11
CA PRO A 388 -18.18 -7.33 35.72
C PRO A 388 -17.83 -6.02 35.02
N ILE A 389 -17.07 -6.15 33.93
CA ILE A 389 -16.71 -5.01 33.08
C ILE A 389 -18.04 -4.38 32.64
N THR A 390 -18.21 -3.09 32.95
CA THR A 390 -19.49 -2.45 32.73
C THR A 390 -19.77 -2.30 31.23
N PRO A 391 -21.05 -2.29 30.80
CA PRO A 391 -21.41 -1.98 29.42
C PRO A 391 -20.74 -0.70 28.89
N ASP A 392 -20.45 0.28 29.76
CA ASP A 392 -19.73 1.51 29.41
C ASP A 392 -18.24 1.31 29.19
N GLU A 393 -17.57 0.46 29.98
CA GLU A 393 -16.17 0.07 29.76
C GLU A 393 -16.01 -0.73 28.46
N VAL A 394 -16.98 -1.59 28.16
CA VAL A 394 -17.05 -2.36 26.91
C VAL A 394 -17.36 -1.46 25.73
N LYS A 395 -18.37 -0.58 25.83
CA LYS A 395 -18.68 0.44 24.82
C LYS A 395 -17.49 1.36 24.58
N SER A 396 -16.76 1.75 25.63
CA SER A 396 -15.51 2.52 25.56
C SER A 396 -14.39 1.75 24.86
N ALA A 397 -14.24 0.45 25.12
CA ALA A 397 -13.26 -0.41 24.48
C ALA A 397 -13.58 -0.69 22.99
N ILE A 398 -14.86 -0.88 22.65
CA ILE A 398 -15.35 -1.04 21.28
C ILE A 398 -15.19 0.27 20.49
N TYR A 399 -15.52 1.43 21.07
CA TYR A 399 -15.27 2.74 20.46
C TYR A 399 -13.77 3.01 20.26
N LYS A 400 -12.91 2.39 21.07
CA LYS A 400 -11.44 2.48 20.97
C LYS A 400 -10.83 1.47 20.01
N LEU A 401 -11.53 0.40 19.63
CA LEU A 401 -11.08 -0.57 18.63
C LEU A 401 -11.46 -0.09 17.22
N ASN A 402 -10.42 0.18 16.41
CA ASN A 402 -10.45 0.60 15.00
C ASN A 402 -10.55 2.11 14.69
N ASN A 403 -10.40 3.00 15.67
CA ASN A 403 -10.20 4.42 15.41
C ASN A 403 -8.69 4.80 15.55
N ASN A 404 -8.13 5.54 14.59
CA ASN A 404 -6.75 6.06 14.53
C ASN A 404 -5.62 5.06 14.18
N LYS A 405 -5.86 4.01 13.40
CA LYS A 405 -4.77 3.17 12.84
C LYS A 405 -4.22 3.76 11.53
N SER A 406 -3.05 3.26 11.13
CA SER A 406 -2.32 3.72 9.94
C SER A 406 -3.21 3.73 8.71
N SER A 407 -3.21 4.86 8.01
CA SER A 407 -3.78 4.97 6.68
C SER A 407 -3.15 3.96 5.72
N ASP A 408 -3.85 3.61 4.65
CA ASP A 408 -3.25 2.94 3.50
C ASP A 408 -2.28 3.87 2.74
N GLU A 409 -1.78 3.40 1.61
CA GLU A 409 -0.85 4.14 0.75
C GLU A 409 -1.42 5.46 0.21
N TYR A 410 -2.73 5.63 0.24
CA TYR A 410 -3.44 6.84 -0.18
C TYR A 410 -3.87 7.74 0.99
N GLY A 411 -3.49 7.43 2.23
CA GLY A 411 -3.93 8.22 3.37
C GLY A 411 -5.35 7.86 3.87
N ILE A 412 -5.99 6.85 3.29
CA ILE A 412 -7.37 6.45 3.62
C ILE A 412 -7.35 5.52 4.84
N CYS A 413 -8.28 5.75 5.76
CA CYS A 413 -8.42 5.05 7.04
C CYS A 413 -9.78 4.34 7.09
N ALA A 414 -9.99 3.45 8.06
CA ALA A 414 -11.25 2.71 8.18
C ALA A 414 -12.45 3.64 8.42
N GLU A 415 -12.24 4.77 9.09
CA GLU A 415 -13.23 5.81 9.38
C GLU A 415 -13.69 6.49 8.10
N HIS A 416 -12.78 6.76 7.17
CA HIS A 416 -13.13 7.28 5.85
C HIS A 416 -14.09 6.32 5.14
N LEU A 417 -13.84 5.01 5.15
CA LEU A 417 -14.71 4.02 4.51
C LEU A 417 -16.07 3.86 5.21
N LYS A 418 -16.09 3.96 6.55
CA LYS A 418 -17.33 3.90 7.35
C LYS A 418 -18.22 5.11 7.05
N LEU A 419 -17.65 6.31 7.08
CA LEU A 419 -18.37 7.57 6.88
C LEU A 419 -18.73 7.77 5.40
N ALA A 420 -17.88 7.33 4.47
CA ALA A 420 -18.12 7.41 3.04
C ALA A 420 -19.02 6.29 2.50
N LYS A 421 -19.57 5.37 3.32
CA LYS A 421 -20.42 4.27 2.79
C LYS A 421 -21.62 4.76 1.98
N LYS A 422 -22.33 5.78 2.47
CA LYS A 422 -23.46 6.41 1.74
C LYS A 422 -22.96 7.12 0.48
N PHE A 423 -21.82 7.79 0.59
CA PHE A 423 -21.18 8.44 -0.55
C PHE A 423 -20.77 7.43 -1.63
N TYR A 424 -20.20 6.27 -1.25
CA TYR A 424 -19.73 5.25 -2.18
C TYR A 424 -20.86 4.66 -3.03
N ILE A 425 -22.01 4.32 -2.41
CA ILE A 425 -23.15 3.84 -3.20
C ILE A 425 -23.73 4.94 -4.10
N ASN A 426 -23.84 6.17 -3.61
CA ASN A 426 -24.31 7.30 -4.43
C ASN A 426 -23.33 7.61 -5.56
N PHE A 427 -22.04 7.39 -5.34
CA PHE A 427 -20.99 7.50 -6.33
C PHE A 427 -21.15 6.43 -7.44
N LEU A 428 -21.34 5.16 -7.07
CA LEU A 428 -21.60 4.09 -8.05
C LEU A 428 -22.87 4.34 -8.86
N ARG A 429 -23.89 4.93 -8.24
CA ARG A 429 -25.12 5.36 -8.94
C ARG A 429 -24.83 6.47 -9.95
N LYS A 430 -24.09 7.51 -9.54
CA LYS A 430 -23.70 8.62 -10.43
C LYS A 430 -22.92 8.13 -11.66
N ILE A 431 -21.96 7.22 -11.49
CA ILE A 431 -21.22 6.63 -12.64
C ILE A 431 -22.16 5.93 -13.62
N GLN A 432 -23.15 5.21 -13.10
CA GLN A 432 -24.12 4.47 -13.91
C GLN A 432 -25.29 5.35 -14.39
N CYS A 433 -25.24 6.66 -14.13
CA CYS A 433 -26.35 7.60 -14.33
C CYS A 433 -27.65 7.18 -13.62
N LEU A 434 -27.60 6.34 -12.59
CA LEU A 434 -28.76 5.85 -11.86
C LEU A 434 -29.23 6.85 -10.79
N PRO A 435 -30.54 7.00 -10.55
CA PRO A 435 -31.05 7.86 -9.48
C PRO A 435 -30.82 7.26 -8.08
N ASN A 436 -30.93 8.09 -7.04
CA ASN A 436 -30.76 7.66 -5.64
C ASN A 436 -31.78 6.59 -5.19
N ARG A 437 -32.92 6.49 -5.88
CA ARG A 437 -33.97 5.47 -5.64
C ARG A 437 -33.65 4.09 -6.21
N SER A 438 -32.62 3.95 -7.05
CA SER A 438 -32.25 2.65 -7.62
C SER A 438 -31.91 1.63 -6.53
N VAL A 439 -32.30 0.37 -6.75
CA VAL A 439 -32.06 -0.74 -5.82
C VAL A 439 -30.55 -0.83 -5.52
N LYS A 440 -30.19 -1.03 -4.24
CA LYS A 440 -28.78 -1.02 -3.83
C LYS A 440 -28.07 -2.24 -4.40
N GLY A 441 -28.70 -3.42 -4.32
CA GLY A 441 -28.24 -4.67 -4.93
C GLY A 441 -27.77 -4.50 -6.36
N ILE A 442 -28.65 -4.02 -7.23
CA ILE A 442 -28.38 -3.92 -8.67
C ILE A 442 -27.25 -2.94 -8.98
N THR A 443 -27.13 -1.87 -8.21
CA THR A 443 -26.06 -0.86 -8.39
C THR A 443 -24.67 -1.48 -8.22
N TYR A 444 -24.49 -2.36 -7.23
CA TYR A 444 -23.22 -3.06 -7.03
C TYR A 444 -23.00 -4.16 -8.08
N LEU A 445 -24.05 -4.92 -8.37
CA LEU A 445 -24.00 -6.10 -9.23
C LEU A 445 -23.72 -5.76 -10.69
N LEU A 446 -24.29 -4.68 -11.23
CA LEU A 446 -24.04 -4.25 -12.61
C LEU A 446 -22.55 -3.94 -12.88
N LEU A 447 -21.85 -3.37 -11.92
CA LEU A 447 -20.43 -3.07 -12.03
C LEU A 447 -19.52 -4.21 -11.53
N GLY A 448 -20.08 -5.28 -10.97
CA GLY A 448 -19.30 -6.34 -10.33
C GLY A 448 -18.46 -5.85 -9.15
N VAL A 449 -18.84 -4.77 -8.47
CA VAL A 449 -18.03 -4.16 -7.40
C VAL A 449 -18.51 -4.57 -6.02
N ARG A 450 -17.56 -4.67 -5.08
CA ARG A 450 -17.84 -5.03 -3.69
C ARG A 450 -18.44 -3.87 -2.90
N PRO A 451 -19.39 -4.13 -1.98
CA PRO A 451 -19.70 -3.17 -0.93
C PRO A 451 -18.47 -2.86 -0.08
N ALA A 452 -18.33 -1.61 0.40
CA ALA A 452 -17.20 -1.21 1.25
C ALA A 452 -17.06 -2.09 2.52
N THR A 453 -18.18 -2.59 3.04
CA THR A 453 -18.19 -3.54 4.16
C THR A 453 -17.54 -4.88 3.79
N ALA A 454 -17.72 -5.38 2.58
CA ALA A 454 -17.09 -6.61 2.10
C ALA A 454 -15.56 -6.45 2.02
N GLU A 455 -15.08 -5.33 1.48
CA GLU A 455 -13.65 -5.01 1.42
C GLU A 455 -13.02 -4.91 2.81
N LEU A 456 -13.73 -4.30 3.76
CA LEU A 456 -13.29 -4.26 5.16
C LEU A 456 -13.14 -5.67 5.75
N HIS A 457 -14.13 -6.54 5.52
CA HIS A 457 -14.10 -7.91 6.03
C HIS A 457 -12.96 -8.73 5.41
N ILE A 458 -12.68 -8.57 4.10
CA ILE A 458 -11.50 -9.18 3.44
C ILE A 458 -10.21 -8.77 4.15
N ARG A 459 -10.05 -7.48 4.47
CA ARG A 459 -8.85 -6.97 5.16
C ARG A 459 -8.73 -7.53 6.58
N GLN A 460 -9.84 -7.58 7.31
CA GLN A 460 -9.91 -8.11 8.68
C GLN A 460 -9.55 -9.61 8.73
N LEU A 461 -10.13 -10.43 7.86
CA LEU A 461 -9.83 -11.87 7.80
C LEU A 461 -8.42 -12.16 7.28
N ASN A 462 -7.88 -11.35 6.38
CA ASN A 462 -6.48 -11.47 5.96
C ASN A 462 -5.50 -11.11 7.08
N LEU A 463 -5.83 -10.12 7.92
CA LEU A 463 -5.06 -9.82 9.12
C LEU A 463 -5.07 -11.00 10.10
N LEU A 464 -6.22 -11.63 10.33
CA LEU A 464 -6.31 -12.85 11.14
C LEU A 464 -5.36 -13.93 10.60
N GLY A 465 -5.41 -14.23 9.30
CA GLY A 465 -4.53 -15.23 8.70
C GLY A 465 -3.03 -14.92 8.90
N CYS A 466 -2.64 -13.64 8.88
CA CYS A 466 -1.28 -13.24 9.22
C CYS A 466 -0.93 -13.47 10.70
N ILE A 467 -1.85 -13.17 11.62
CA ILE A 467 -1.67 -13.43 13.06
C ILE A 467 -1.50 -14.94 13.30
N ILE A 468 -2.35 -15.76 12.68
CA ILE A 468 -2.34 -17.23 12.85
C ILE A 468 -1.02 -17.85 12.41
N ARG A 469 -0.49 -17.47 11.24
CA ARG A 469 0.79 -18.01 10.73
C ARG A 469 2.03 -17.53 11.49
N SER A 470 1.90 -16.51 12.35
CA SER A 470 3.04 -15.89 13.02
C SER A 470 3.09 -16.30 14.49
N GLU A 471 3.46 -17.54 14.76
CA GLU A 471 3.40 -18.17 16.09
C GLU A 471 4.15 -17.39 17.18
N ASN A 472 5.30 -16.81 16.82
CA ASN A 472 6.13 -16.03 17.74
C ASN A 472 5.55 -14.65 18.09
N LEU A 473 4.48 -14.19 17.41
CA LEU A 473 3.88 -12.89 17.71
C LEU A 473 3.01 -12.98 18.97
N THR A 474 3.13 -11.95 19.82
CA THR A 474 2.24 -11.77 20.99
C THR A 474 0.76 -11.82 20.61
N LEU A 475 0.40 -11.34 19.42
CA LEU A 475 -0.97 -11.40 18.91
C LEU A 475 -1.49 -12.82 18.71
N ASN A 476 -0.64 -13.77 18.32
CA ASN A 476 -1.02 -15.18 18.20
C ASN A 476 -1.33 -15.79 19.57
N LYS A 477 -0.51 -15.47 20.59
CA LYS A 477 -0.75 -15.89 21.98
C LYS A 477 -2.06 -15.30 22.53
N ILE A 478 -2.34 -14.03 22.23
CA ILE A 478 -3.61 -13.38 22.62
C ILE A 478 -4.79 -14.05 21.90
N LEU A 479 -4.67 -14.31 20.59
CA LEU A 479 -5.67 -15.04 19.81
C LEU A 479 -6.00 -16.38 20.47
N ARG A 480 -4.99 -17.23 20.74
CA ARG A 480 -5.15 -18.54 21.39
C ARG A 480 -5.88 -18.42 22.71
N ARG A 481 -5.44 -17.51 23.59
CA ARG A 481 -6.11 -17.27 24.87
C ARG A 481 -7.56 -16.81 24.69
N GLN A 482 -7.84 -15.87 23.79
CA GLN A 482 -9.19 -15.35 23.62
C GLN A 482 -10.14 -16.39 23.04
N ILE A 483 -9.71 -17.19 22.06
CA ILE A 483 -10.48 -18.33 21.55
C ILE A 483 -10.82 -19.32 22.69
N SER A 484 -9.88 -19.61 23.58
CA SER A 484 -10.10 -20.59 24.65
C SER A 484 -10.91 -20.09 25.84
N THR A 485 -10.99 -18.77 26.08
CA THR A 485 -11.50 -18.21 27.35
C THR A 485 -12.67 -17.25 27.21
N LYS A 486 -12.97 -16.76 26.00
CA LYS A 486 -14.05 -15.78 25.79
C LYS A 486 -15.31 -16.47 25.29
N SER A 487 -16.45 -16.09 25.85
CA SER A 487 -17.78 -16.50 25.36
C SER A 487 -18.08 -15.90 23.98
N GLU A 488 -19.01 -16.50 23.24
CA GLU A 488 -19.50 -16.00 21.94
C GLU A 488 -20.17 -14.62 22.01
N THR A 489 -20.65 -14.27 23.21
CA THR A 489 -21.23 -12.96 23.54
C THR A 489 -20.18 -11.89 23.83
N SER A 490 -18.90 -12.25 23.92
CA SER A 490 -17.84 -11.27 24.18
C SER A 490 -17.66 -10.30 23.02
N ASP A 491 -17.49 -9.02 23.32
CA ASP A 491 -17.18 -7.98 22.33
C ASP A 491 -15.69 -7.93 21.94
N SER A 492 -14.97 -9.04 22.11
CA SER A 492 -13.58 -9.13 21.70
C SER A 492 -13.45 -9.06 20.18
N TRP A 493 -12.34 -8.50 19.68
CA TRP A 493 -12.08 -8.48 18.23
C TRP A 493 -12.04 -9.89 17.65
N PHE A 494 -11.50 -10.88 18.37
CA PHE A 494 -11.44 -12.26 17.89
C PHE A 494 -12.83 -12.92 17.88
N THR A 495 -13.70 -12.64 18.85
CA THR A 495 -15.10 -13.09 18.83
C THR A 495 -15.87 -12.49 17.66
N TYR A 496 -15.65 -11.20 17.35
CA TYR A 496 -16.19 -10.57 16.14
C TYR A 496 -15.67 -11.25 14.86
N ILE A 497 -14.38 -11.60 14.81
CA ILE A 497 -13.80 -12.31 13.68
C ILE A 497 -14.37 -13.72 13.54
N ASP A 498 -14.59 -14.46 14.62
CA ASP A 498 -15.25 -15.76 14.56
C ASP A 498 -16.69 -15.64 14.02
N LYS A 499 -17.43 -14.59 14.41
CA LYS A 499 -18.74 -14.28 13.78
C LYS A 499 -18.62 -14.04 12.28
N LEU A 500 -17.57 -13.36 11.82
CA LEU A 500 -17.32 -13.20 10.38
C LEU A 500 -16.95 -14.53 9.71
N LEU A 501 -16.13 -15.37 10.34
CA LEU A 501 -15.78 -16.69 9.81
C LEU A 501 -17.04 -17.54 9.62
N VAL A 502 -17.94 -17.56 10.61
CA VAL A 502 -19.25 -18.22 10.52
C VAL A 502 -20.11 -17.60 9.43
N GLN A 503 -20.21 -16.26 9.38
CA GLN A 503 -21.01 -15.55 8.37
C GLN A 503 -20.60 -15.91 6.93
N TYR A 504 -19.31 -16.17 6.70
CA TYR A 504 -18.76 -16.47 5.38
C TYR A 504 -18.52 -17.96 5.14
N ASP A 505 -18.98 -18.84 6.04
CA ASP A 505 -18.74 -20.28 5.95
C ASP A 505 -17.23 -20.62 5.79
N LEU A 506 -16.41 -19.96 6.61
CA LEU A 506 -14.96 -20.16 6.67
C LEU A 506 -14.59 -20.97 7.92
N PRO A 507 -13.46 -21.69 7.92
CA PRO A 507 -13.01 -22.44 9.09
C PRO A 507 -12.85 -21.53 10.32
N SER A 508 -13.35 -21.98 11.47
CA SER A 508 -13.21 -21.28 12.77
C SER A 508 -11.74 -20.95 13.06
N ALA A 509 -11.48 -19.87 13.80
CA ALA A 509 -10.11 -19.49 14.13
C ALA A 509 -9.38 -20.61 14.92
N ALA A 510 -10.08 -21.37 15.76
CA ALA A 510 -9.53 -22.53 16.48
C ALA A 510 -8.94 -23.58 15.52
N LYS A 511 -9.72 -24.03 14.53
CA LYS A 511 -9.26 -24.98 13.50
C LYS A 511 -8.07 -24.43 12.71
N MET A 512 -8.10 -23.15 12.34
CA MET A 512 -7.00 -22.52 11.60
C MET A 512 -5.72 -22.35 12.42
N VAL A 513 -5.82 -22.22 13.74
CA VAL A 513 -4.65 -22.14 14.62
C VAL A 513 -3.93 -23.49 14.73
N ILE A 514 -4.68 -24.59 14.66
CA ILE A 514 -4.14 -25.95 14.62
C ILE A 514 -3.52 -26.25 13.25
N ASN A 515 -4.20 -25.86 12.17
CA ASN A 515 -3.73 -26.06 10.79
C ASN A 515 -3.76 -24.73 10.01
N PRO A 516 -2.69 -23.91 10.09
CA PRO A 516 -2.63 -22.61 9.43
C PRO A 516 -2.67 -22.73 7.90
N PRO A 517 -3.65 -22.11 7.20
CA PRO A 517 -3.66 -22.15 5.75
C PRO A 517 -2.53 -21.31 5.15
N CYS A 518 -1.97 -21.79 4.04
CA CYS A 518 -1.02 -21.04 3.22
C CYS A 518 -1.58 -19.64 2.88
N LYS A 519 -0.71 -18.63 2.89
CA LYS A 519 -1.10 -17.21 2.70
C LYS A 519 -1.88 -16.98 1.40
N LEU A 520 -1.45 -17.57 0.29
CA LEU A 520 -2.09 -17.40 -1.01
C LEU A 520 -3.46 -18.08 -1.05
N LEU A 521 -3.53 -19.32 -0.55
CA LEU A 521 -4.78 -20.09 -0.47
C LEU A 521 -5.80 -19.39 0.45
N TRP A 522 -5.36 -18.88 1.62
CA TRP A 522 -6.21 -18.13 2.53
C TRP A 522 -6.81 -16.89 1.88
N LYS A 523 -5.98 -16.07 1.22
CA LYS A 523 -6.45 -14.87 0.52
C LYS A 523 -7.48 -15.20 -0.55
N LYS A 524 -7.24 -16.27 -1.33
CA LYS A 524 -8.17 -16.74 -2.37
C LYS A 524 -9.50 -17.18 -1.75
N ASN A 525 -9.46 -18.02 -0.72
CA ASN A 525 -10.65 -18.56 -0.06
C ASN A 525 -11.49 -17.46 0.61
N VAL A 526 -10.85 -16.54 1.35
CA VAL A 526 -11.52 -15.38 1.95
C VAL A 526 -12.23 -14.55 0.90
N LYS A 527 -11.56 -14.26 -0.22
CA LYS A 527 -12.15 -13.48 -1.31
C LYS A 527 -13.36 -14.19 -1.92
N LEU A 528 -13.22 -15.47 -2.26
CA LEU A 528 -14.30 -16.26 -2.86
C LEU A 528 -15.51 -16.39 -1.92
N ALA A 529 -15.28 -16.66 -0.64
CA ALA A 529 -16.34 -16.79 0.36
C ALA A 529 -17.12 -15.48 0.56
N ILE A 530 -16.40 -14.36 0.68
CA ILE A 530 -17.01 -13.03 0.81
C ILE A 530 -17.76 -12.65 -0.48
N ASP A 531 -17.18 -12.89 -1.65
CA ASP A 531 -17.81 -12.58 -2.94
C ASP A 531 -19.10 -13.39 -3.14
N LYS A 532 -19.08 -14.68 -2.78
CA LYS A 532 -20.26 -15.56 -2.81
C LYS A 532 -21.37 -15.04 -1.90
N PHE A 533 -21.06 -14.80 -0.62
CA PHE A 533 -22.03 -14.29 0.35
C PHE A 533 -22.67 -12.97 -0.11
N TRP A 534 -21.84 -12.01 -0.52
CA TRP A 534 -22.36 -10.69 -0.90
C TRP A 534 -23.11 -10.73 -2.23
N THR A 535 -22.69 -11.57 -3.18
CA THR A 535 -23.47 -11.78 -4.42
C THR A 535 -24.86 -12.29 -4.08
N GLN A 536 -24.98 -13.35 -3.27
CA GLN A 536 -26.27 -13.91 -2.85
C GLN A 536 -27.13 -12.87 -2.11
N LYS A 537 -26.52 -12.14 -1.17
CA LYS A 537 -27.22 -11.11 -0.39
C LYS A 537 -27.73 -9.96 -1.26
N LEU A 538 -26.94 -9.51 -2.24
CA LEU A 538 -27.35 -8.44 -3.16
C LEU A 538 -28.39 -8.93 -4.17
N LEU A 539 -28.33 -10.18 -4.60
CA LEU A 539 -29.35 -10.80 -5.45
C LEU A 539 -30.69 -10.91 -4.74
N LEU A 540 -30.70 -11.29 -3.46
CA LEU A 540 -31.91 -11.33 -2.64
C LEU A 540 -32.58 -9.94 -2.53
N ASP A 541 -31.80 -8.86 -2.44
CA ASP A 541 -32.31 -7.47 -2.48
C ASP A 541 -32.98 -7.12 -3.83
N CYS A 542 -32.58 -7.80 -4.91
CA CYS A 542 -33.10 -7.60 -6.27
C CYS A 542 -34.30 -8.50 -6.61
N GLN A 543 -34.36 -9.73 -6.11
CA GLN A 543 -35.33 -10.76 -6.54
C GLN A 543 -36.80 -10.33 -6.44
N ASN A 544 -37.14 -9.51 -5.43
CA ASN A 544 -38.51 -9.08 -5.19
C ASN A 544 -38.86 -7.75 -5.89
N LYS A 545 -38.06 -7.30 -6.85
CA LYS A 545 -38.23 -6.00 -7.52
C LYS A 545 -38.74 -6.21 -8.94
N SER A 546 -40.03 -6.00 -9.15
CA SER A 546 -40.66 -6.09 -10.48
C SER A 546 -40.04 -5.15 -11.50
N THR A 547 -39.46 -4.03 -11.06
CA THR A 547 -38.71 -3.09 -11.92
C THR A 547 -37.46 -3.69 -12.56
N LEU A 548 -37.00 -4.86 -12.11
CA LEU A 548 -35.84 -5.59 -12.63
C LEU A 548 -36.24 -6.79 -13.50
N SER A 549 -37.50 -6.87 -13.96
CA SER A 549 -38.01 -7.99 -14.75
C SER A 549 -37.23 -8.27 -16.02
N TYR A 550 -36.63 -7.23 -16.61
CA TYR A 550 -35.83 -7.33 -17.84
C TYR A 550 -34.34 -7.59 -17.60
N CYS A 551 -33.87 -7.72 -16.35
CA CYS A 551 -32.46 -7.94 -16.04
C CYS A 551 -32.19 -9.40 -15.70
N ASP A 552 -31.17 -10.01 -16.30
CA ASP A 552 -30.72 -11.34 -15.91
C ASP A 552 -29.98 -11.31 -14.57
N LEU A 553 -30.73 -11.30 -13.48
CA LEU A 553 -30.17 -11.33 -12.14
C LEU A 553 -29.24 -12.53 -11.92
N SER A 554 -29.44 -13.65 -12.61
CA SER A 554 -28.67 -14.87 -12.35
C SER A 554 -27.25 -14.86 -12.91
N SER A 555 -26.97 -14.06 -13.93
CA SER A 555 -25.61 -13.88 -14.45
C SER A 555 -24.80 -12.86 -13.65
N LEU A 556 -25.46 -12.07 -12.78
CA LEU A 556 -24.80 -11.02 -12.01
C LEU A 556 -24.03 -11.59 -10.84
N LYS A 557 -22.77 -11.18 -10.72
CA LYS A 557 -21.90 -11.56 -9.60
C LYS A 557 -20.84 -10.51 -9.32
N ILE A 558 -20.43 -10.43 -8.06
CA ILE A 558 -19.27 -9.61 -7.70
C ILE A 558 -18.02 -10.14 -8.42
N GLY A 559 -17.21 -9.22 -8.93
CA GLY A 559 -16.02 -9.50 -9.73
C GLY A 559 -16.28 -9.66 -11.22
N THR A 560 -17.54 -9.57 -11.69
CA THR A 560 -17.87 -9.62 -13.11
C THR A 560 -18.77 -8.44 -13.48
N VAL A 561 -18.32 -7.65 -14.43
CA VAL A 561 -19.04 -6.49 -14.94
C VAL A 561 -20.15 -6.96 -15.89
N HIS A 562 -21.33 -6.34 -15.82
CA HIS A 562 -22.44 -6.62 -16.72
C HIS A 562 -22.09 -6.29 -18.18
N LYS A 563 -22.66 -7.04 -19.14
CA LYS A 563 -22.42 -6.91 -20.58
C LYS A 563 -22.70 -5.50 -21.14
N LEU A 564 -23.79 -4.88 -20.69
CA LEU A 564 -24.05 -3.44 -20.82
C LEU A 564 -22.81 -2.55 -20.64
N TRP A 565 -22.06 -2.73 -19.55
CA TRP A 565 -20.92 -1.87 -19.21
C TRP A 565 -19.61 -2.38 -19.82
N SER A 566 -19.45 -3.70 -20.01
CA SER A 566 -18.23 -4.25 -20.62
C SER A 566 -18.14 -4.01 -22.13
N SER A 567 -19.26 -3.67 -22.78
CA SER A 567 -19.34 -3.33 -24.21
C SER A 567 -19.18 -1.83 -24.51
N ILE A 568 -18.95 -1.00 -23.49
CA ILE A 568 -18.79 0.45 -23.66
C ILE A 568 -17.34 0.77 -24.01
N GLU A 569 -17.14 1.54 -25.06
CA GLU A 569 -15.85 2.12 -25.37
C GLU A 569 -15.52 3.30 -24.46
N SER A 570 -14.25 3.68 -24.50
CA SER A 570 -13.62 4.72 -23.69
C SER A 570 -14.12 6.17 -23.92
N ASN A 571 -15.38 6.39 -24.32
CA ASN A 571 -15.91 7.70 -24.68
C ASN A 571 -17.18 8.09 -23.88
N ILE A 572 -17.33 9.40 -23.67
CA ILE A 572 -18.43 10.03 -22.91
C ILE A 572 -19.80 9.65 -23.47
N LYS A 573 -19.90 9.63 -24.79
CA LYS A 573 -21.16 9.45 -25.49
C LYS A 573 -21.73 8.06 -25.19
N ASP A 574 -20.87 7.05 -25.16
CA ASP A 574 -21.25 5.68 -24.84
C ASP A 574 -21.54 5.48 -23.36
N VAL A 575 -20.85 6.17 -22.45
CA VAL A 575 -21.22 6.20 -21.03
C VAL A 575 -22.63 6.78 -20.86
N ARG A 576 -22.96 7.89 -21.53
CA ARG A 576 -24.32 8.47 -21.51
C ARG A 576 -25.36 7.52 -22.08
N ARG A 577 -25.06 6.88 -23.23
CA ARG A 577 -25.95 5.88 -23.84
C ARG A 577 -26.18 4.68 -22.91
N GLY A 578 -25.10 4.17 -22.30
CA GLY A 578 -25.14 3.09 -21.31
C GLY A 578 -25.97 3.47 -20.09
N GLY A 579 -25.85 4.72 -19.62
CA GLY A 579 -26.67 5.26 -18.53
C GLY A 579 -28.17 5.26 -18.82
N ILE A 580 -28.59 5.61 -20.05
CA ILE A 580 -30.01 5.54 -20.44
C ILE A 580 -30.50 4.09 -20.45
N LYS A 581 -29.74 3.19 -21.06
CA LYS A 581 -30.09 1.76 -21.09
C LYS A 581 -30.10 1.15 -19.68
N ALA A 582 -29.16 1.52 -18.80
CA ALA A 582 -29.14 1.11 -17.40
C ALA A 582 -30.40 1.57 -16.65
N ARG A 583 -30.88 2.80 -16.90
CA ARG A 583 -32.14 3.29 -16.32
C ARG A 583 -33.34 2.48 -16.77
N LEU A 584 -33.39 2.08 -18.05
CA LEU A 584 -34.47 1.25 -18.59
C LEU A 584 -34.44 -0.16 -17.98
N ILE A 585 -33.29 -0.84 -17.99
CA ILE A 585 -33.12 -2.19 -17.41
C ILE A 585 -33.46 -2.22 -15.92
N THR A 586 -33.11 -1.16 -15.19
CA THR A 586 -33.39 -1.07 -13.74
C THR A 586 -34.79 -0.56 -13.41
N GLY A 587 -35.61 -0.25 -14.42
CA GLY A 587 -36.96 0.32 -14.25
C GLY A 587 -36.95 1.68 -13.56
N THR A 588 -35.86 2.45 -13.69
CA THR A 588 -35.71 3.78 -13.09
C THR A 588 -35.84 4.93 -14.09
N TYR A 589 -35.94 4.62 -15.38
CA TYR A 589 -36.30 5.58 -16.43
C TYR A 589 -37.73 6.10 -16.22
N VAL A 590 -37.92 7.40 -16.39
CA VAL A 590 -39.19 8.08 -16.10
C VAL A 590 -40.10 7.96 -17.32
N LEU A 591 -41.10 7.09 -17.22
CA LEU A 591 -42.18 6.89 -18.19
C LEU A 591 -43.51 7.26 -17.52
N GLN A 592 -44.54 7.64 -18.28
CA GLN A 592 -45.83 8.03 -17.68
C GLN A 592 -46.48 6.93 -16.85
N SER A 593 -46.37 5.66 -17.25
CA SER A 593 -46.86 4.53 -16.44
C SER A 593 -46.17 4.41 -15.07
N ASN A 594 -44.94 4.89 -14.93
CA ASN A 594 -44.25 4.96 -13.65
C ASN A 594 -44.63 6.23 -12.89
N THR A 595 -44.76 7.36 -13.60
CA THR A 595 -45.16 8.63 -12.98
C THR A 595 -46.55 8.54 -12.38
N SER A 596 -47.54 7.99 -13.11
CA SER A 596 -48.91 7.81 -12.63
C SER A 596 -48.99 6.96 -11.35
N LYS A 597 -48.12 5.96 -11.21
CA LYS A 597 -48.06 5.07 -10.03
C LYS A 597 -47.43 5.71 -8.79
N PHE A 598 -46.51 6.65 -8.96
CA PHE A 598 -45.68 7.16 -7.86
C PHE A 598 -45.87 8.66 -7.56
N ASN A 599 -46.61 9.39 -8.39
CA ASN A 599 -46.89 10.79 -8.14
C ASN A 599 -48.02 10.95 -7.10
N GLN A 600 -47.96 12.02 -6.32
CA GLN A 600 -49.01 12.35 -5.34
C GLN A 600 -50.28 12.89 -6.00
N HIS A 601 -50.13 13.48 -7.18
CA HIS A 601 -51.23 13.99 -7.99
C HIS A 601 -51.59 12.98 -9.09
N GLU A 602 -52.85 13.02 -9.52
CA GLU A 602 -53.33 12.23 -10.65
C GLU A 602 -52.57 12.66 -11.91
N VAL A 603 -51.74 11.74 -12.42
CA VAL A 603 -51.02 11.89 -13.69
C VAL A 603 -51.47 10.77 -14.60
N SER A 604 -51.89 11.12 -15.81
CA SER A 604 -52.25 10.14 -16.83
C SER A 604 -51.07 9.22 -17.15
N SER A 605 -51.32 7.92 -17.24
CA SER A 605 -50.33 6.93 -17.72
C SER A 605 -50.14 6.98 -19.24
N VAL A 606 -51.03 7.68 -19.96
CA VAL A 606 -51.02 7.79 -21.42
C VAL A 606 -49.75 8.48 -21.90
N CYS A 607 -49.18 7.96 -22.98
CA CYS A 607 -47.96 8.46 -23.59
C CYS A 607 -48.13 9.89 -24.11
N PRO A 608 -47.26 10.83 -23.69
CA PRO A 608 -47.42 12.23 -24.08
C PRO A 608 -47.13 12.45 -25.57
N LEU A 609 -46.39 11.53 -26.20
CA LEU A 609 -45.96 11.65 -27.59
C LEU A 609 -47.02 11.20 -28.59
N CYS A 610 -47.77 10.15 -28.25
CA CYS A 610 -48.76 9.57 -29.16
C CYS A 610 -50.19 9.81 -28.67
N GLN A 611 -50.39 9.98 -27.36
CA GLN A 611 -51.70 10.22 -26.73
C GLN A 611 -52.72 9.07 -26.91
N TYR A 612 -52.28 7.87 -27.30
CA TYR A 612 -53.16 6.72 -27.57
C TYR A 612 -53.06 5.59 -26.54
N GLU A 613 -51.87 5.24 -26.08
CA GLU A 613 -51.63 4.10 -25.18
C GLU A 613 -50.82 4.52 -23.95
N ASP A 614 -50.85 3.72 -22.89
CA ASP A 614 -49.98 3.90 -21.73
C ASP A 614 -48.49 3.85 -22.11
N GLU A 615 -47.70 4.79 -21.59
CA GLU A 615 -46.25 4.79 -21.78
C GLU A 615 -45.58 3.80 -20.81
N ASP A 616 -45.64 2.52 -21.13
CA ASP A 616 -44.79 1.50 -20.52
C ASP A 616 -43.47 1.32 -21.30
N ILE A 617 -42.62 0.42 -20.82
CA ILE A 617 -41.30 0.20 -21.43
C ILE A 617 -41.40 -0.43 -22.82
N VAL A 618 -42.39 -1.28 -23.07
CA VAL A 618 -42.62 -1.93 -24.36
C VAL A 618 -43.14 -0.90 -25.36
N HIS A 619 -44.08 -0.06 -24.92
CA HIS A 619 -44.60 1.04 -25.72
C HIS A 619 -43.49 2.02 -26.11
N PHE A 620 -42.69 2.47 -25.13
CA PHE A 620 -41.58 3.40 -25.36
C PHE A 620 -40.53 2.84 -26.35
N ILE A 621 -40.18 1.56 -26.22
CA ILE A 621 -39.12 0.94 -27.04
C ILE A 621 -39.63 0.55 -28.43
N LEU A 622 -40.84 0.01 -28.54
CA LEU A 622 -41.30 -0.68 -29.76
C LEU A 622 -42.58 -0.12 -30.39
N LYS A 623 -43.55 0.38 -29.61
CA LYS A 623 -44.90 0.70 -30.15
C LYS A 623 -45.12 2.17 -30.48
N CYS A 624 -44.54 3.10 -29.73
CA CYS A 624 -44.81 4.53 -29.87
C CYS A 624 -44.55 5.03 -31.31
N ASN A 625 -45.60 5.40 -32.04
CA ASN A 625 -45.47 5.78 -33.46
C ASN A 625 -44.58 7.03 -33.65
N ALA A 626 -44.71 8.01 -32.74
CA ALA A 626 -43.89 9.23 -32.74
C ALA A 626 -42.37 8.95 -32.67
N LEU A 627 -41.99 7.80 -32.10
CA LEU A 627 -40.58 7.38 -31.99
C LEU A 627 -40.11 6.44 -33.11
N PHE A 628 -40.95 6.11 -34.10
CA PHE A 628 -40.65 5.10 -35.12
C PHE A 628 -39.36 5.42 -35.89
N LYS A 629 -39.22 6.67 -36.36
CA LYS A 629 -38.03 7.13 -37.09
C LYS A 629 -36.72 7.00 -36.31
N TYR A 630 -36.77 7.01 -34.97
CA TYR A 630 -35.58 6.92 -34.11
C TYR A 630 -35.13 5.48 -33.81
N ARG A 631 -36.00 4.48 -34.04
CA ARG A 631 -35.69 3.05 -33.84
C ARG A 631 -35.53 2.25 -35.13
N LYS A 632 -36.18 2.65 -36.23
CA LYS A 632 -36.24 1.85 -37.47
C LYS A 632 -34.88 1.30 -37.91
N SER A 633 -33.88 2.17 -38.09
CA SER A 633 -32.55 1.74 -38.55
C SER A 633 -31.84 0.78 -37.59
N TYR A 634 -32.08 0.90 -36.28
CA TYR A 634 -31.47 0.01 -35.29
C TYR A 634 -32.18 -1.34 -35.22
N ILE A 635 -33.49 -1.39 -35.45
CA ILE A 635 -34.24 -2.64 -35.58
C ILE A 635 -33.76 -3.41 -36.82
N GLU A 636 -33.56 -2.72 -37.95
CA GLU A 636 -32.98 -3.30 -39.17
C GLU A 636 -31.53 -3.80 -38.93
N GLU A 637 -30.72 -3.04 -38.19
CA GLU A 637 -29.36 -3.48 -37.82
C GLU A 637 -29.39 -4.71 -36.90
N LEU A 638 -30.29 -4.74 -35.91
CA LEU A 638 -30.48 -5.90 -35.04
C LEU A 638 -30.94 -7.13 -35.83
N GLU A 639 -31.83 -6.95 -36.81
CA GLU A 639 -32.25 -8.02 -37.72
C GLU A 639 -31.05 -8.64 -38.44
N VAL A 640 -30.21 -7.81 -39.04
CA VAL A 640 -28.99 -8.25 -39.74
C VAL A 640 -28.04 -8.97 -38.77
N ILE A 641 -27.86 -8.43 -37.57
CA ILE A 641 -27.00 -9.06 -36.54
C ILE A 641 -27.58 -10.43 -36.17
N ILE A 642 -28.88 -10.55 -35.89
CA ILE A 642 -29.50 -11.81 -35.46
C ILE A 642 -29.47 -12.84 -36.59
N ASN A 643 -29.87 -12.46 -37.81
CA ASN A 643 -29.86 -13.34 -38.97
C ASN A 643 -28.46 -13.87 -39.33
N SER A 644 -27.39 -13.16 -38.95
CA SER A 644 -26.01 -13.62 -39.15
C SER A 644 -25.57 -14.76 -38.20
N ILE A 645 -26.33 -15.03 -37.14
CA ILE A 645 -25.98 -16.00 -36.09
C ILE A 645 -26.91 -17.21 -36.15
N SER A 646 -28.12 -17.03 -36.67
CA SER A 646 -29.20 -18.01 -36.62
C SER A 646 -28.75 -19.35 -37.19
N ASN A 647 -28.47 -20.28 -36.29
CA ASN A 647 -28.57 -21.70 -36.62
C ASN A 647 -30.05 -21.93 -36.96
N PRO A 648 -30.41 -22.60 -38.08
CA PRO A 648 -31.81 -22.82 -38.45
C PRO A 648 -32.68 -23.45 -37.34
N ASN A 649 -32.05 -24.08 -36.34
CA ASN A 649 -32.71 -24.66 -35.16
C ASN A 649 -32.84 -23.72 -33.94
N THR A 650 -32.41 -22.45 -34.02
CA THR A 650 -32.48 -21.44 -32.94
C THR A 650 -33.39 -20.28 -33.33
N CYS A 651 -33.86 -19.48 -32.36
CA CYS A 651 -34.87 -18.43 -32.55
C CYS A 651 -34.60 -17.55 -33.78
N SER A 652 -35.57 -17.50 -34.70
CA SER A 652 -35.52 -16.65 -35.89
C SER A 652 -35.91 -15.22 -35.54
N TRP A 653 -35.45 -14.25 -36.33
CA TRP A 653 -35.87 -12.84 -36.18
C TRP A 653 -37.40 -12.69 -36.18
N ASN A 654 -38.09 -13.43 -37.06
CA ASN A 654 -39.56 -13.43 -37.13
C ASN A 654 -40.22 -13.84 -35.80
N SER A 655 -39.62 -14.80 -35.07
CA SER A 655 -40.11 -15.20 -33.75
C SER A 655 -39.93 -14.09 -32.71
N LEU A 656 -38.84 -13.32 -32.78
CA LEU A 656 -38.60 -12.19 -31.87
C LEU A 656 -39.55 -11.03 -32.17
N VAL A 657 -39.73 -10.68 -33.44
CA VAL A 657 -40.62 -9.57 -33.85
C VAL A 657 -42.10 -9.89 -33.57
N GLY A 658 -42.49 -11.17 -33.63
CA GLY A 658 -43.84 -11.60 -33.27
C GLY A 658 -44.18 -11.47 -31.78
N ASP A 659 -43.17 -11.34 -30.90
CA ASP A 659 -43.35 -11.17 -29.46
C ASP A 659 -42.61 -9.93 -28.95
N PHE A 660 -43.36 -8.83 -28.76
CA PHE A 660 -42.78 -7.58 -28.27
C PHE A 660 -42.09 -7.71 -26.89
N GLY A 661 -42.49 -8.67 -26.06
CA GLY A 661 -41.82 -8.96 -24.80
C GLY A 661 -40.41 -9.51 -25.03
N LEU A 662 -40.26 -10.51 -25.92
CA LEU A 662 -38.97 -11.07 -26.29
C LEU A 662 -38.07 -10.05 -26.98
N LEU A 663 -38.60 -9.25 -27.92
CA LEU A 663 -37.83 -8.21 -28.58
C LEU A 663 -37.39 -7.11 -27.60
N THR A 664 -38.26 -6.72 -26.67
CA THR A 664 -37.88 -5.78 -25.59
C THR A 664 -36.78 -6.37 -24.71
N GLN A 665 -36.88 -7.66 -24.38
CA GLN A 665 -35.85 -8.37 -23.61
C GLN A 665 -34.50 -8.42 -24.35
N LEU A 666 -34.51 -8.68 -25.67
CA LEU A 666 -33.30 -8.65 -26.50
C LEU A 666 -32.62 -7.28 -26.46
N ILE A 667 -33.41 -6.21 -26.56
CA ILE A 667 -32.92 -4.83 -26.58
C ILE A 667 -32.36 -4.43 -25.20
N LEU A 668 -33.02 -4.83 -24.11
CA LEU A 668 -32.64 -4.42 -22.76
C LEU A 668 -31.53 -5.29 -22.17
N ASP A 669 -31.69 -6.61 -22.16
CA ASP A 669 -30.68 -7.54 -21.66
C ASP A 669 -30.75 -8.87 -22.43
N PRO A 670 -29.98 -9.00 -23.53
CA PRO A 670 -29.95 -10.22 -24.34
C PRO A 670 -29.45 -11.45 -23.57
N SER A 671 -28.81 -11.28 -22.41
CA SER A 671 -28.31 -12.39 -21.57
C SER A 671 -29.46 -13.28 -21.07
N VAL A 672 -30.64 -12.71 -20.82
CA VAL A 672 -31.84 -13.47 -20.43
C VAL A 672 -32.22 -14.48 -21.51
N LEU A 673 -32.23 -14.06 -22.78
CA LEU A 673 -32.59 -14.92 -23.91
C LEU A 673 -31.55 -16.01 -24.16
N ILE A 674 -30.26 -15.70 -23.92
CA ILE A 674 -29.19 -16.71 -23.99
C ILE A 674 -29.37 -17.77 -22.91
N LYS A 675 -29.64 -17.35 -21.68
CA LYS A 675 -29.90 -18.26 -20.56
C LYS A 675 -31.12 -19.15 -20.82
N GLN A 676 -32.18 -18.61 -21.40
CA GLN A 676 -33.39 -19.35 -21.78
C GLN A 676 -33.18 -20.24 -23.02
N LYS A 677 -31.99 -20.22 -23.63
CA LYS A 677 -31.66 -20.93 -24.87
C LYS A 677 -32.53 -20.51 -26.06
N ILE A 678 -33.14 -19.33 -25.99
CA ILE A 678 -33.87 -18.72 -27.11
C ILE A 678 -32.83 -18.17 -28.11
N LEU A 679 -31.81 -17.47 -27.60
CA LEU A 679 -30.70 -16.95 -28.39
C LEU A 679 -29.43 -17.77 -28.14
N SER A 680 -28.69 -18.11 -29.20
CA SER A 680 -27.35 -18.70 -29.08
C SER A 680 -26.38 -17.86 -29.90
N CYS A 681 -25.46 -17.16 -29.25
CA CYS A 681 -24.52 -16.31 -29.95
C CYS A 681 -23.12 -16.27 -29.30
N SER A 682 -22.13 -15.90 -30.11
CA SER A 682 -20.78 -15.65 -29.62
C SER A 682 -20.72 -14.39 -28.76
N GLU A 683 -19.73 -14.29 -27.88
CA GLU A 683 -19.47 -13.09 -27.07
C GLU A 683 -19.28 -11.83 -27.94
N LYS A 684 -18.63 -11.98 -29.11
CA LYS A 684 -18.45 -10.88 -30.07
C LYS A 684 -19.80 -10.40 -30.60
N THR A 685 -20.72 -11.31 -30.88
CA THR A 685 -22.04 -10.92 -31.37
C THR A 685 -22.91 -10.34 -30.27
N LEU A 686 -22.86 -10.88 -29.05
CA LEU A 686 -23.50 -10.30 -27.89
C LEU A 686 -23.07 -8.84 -27.68
N THR A 687 -21.78 -8.56 -27.85
CA THR A 687 -21.24 -7.19 -27.77
C THR A 687 -21.82 -6.28 -28.85
N LYS A 688 -22.02 -6.78 -30.08
CA LYS A 688 -22.68 -6.02 -31.16
C LYS A 688 -24.15 -5.74 -30.86
N ILE A 689 -24.89 -6.72 -30.35
CA ILE A 689 -26.29 -6.55 -29.94
C ILE A 689 -26.38 -5.48 -28.85
N GLU A 690 -25.52 -5.57 -27.84
CA GLU A 690 -25.44 -4.59 -26.74
C GLU A 690 -25.13 -3.18 -27.23
N ASP A 691 -24.17 -3.02 -28.16
CA ASP A 691 -23.82 -1.72 -28.71
C ASP A 691 -24.96 -1.10 -29.53
N CYS A 692 -25.56 -1.87 -30.45
CA CYS A 692 -26.68 -1.41 -31.27
C CYS A 692 -27.90 -1.03 -30.40
N SER A 693 -28.31 -1.92 -29.48
CA SER A 693 -29.45 -1.66 -28.59
C SER A 693 -29.23 -0.50 -27.62
N ARG A 694 -27.99 -0.31 -27.13
CA ARG A 694 -27.61 0.87 -26.32
C ARG A 694 -27.74 2.17 -27.11
N LYS A 695 -27.27 2.20 -28.37
CA LYS A 695 -27.43 3.36 -29.27
C LYS A 695 -28.90 3.64 -29.56
N MET A 696 -29.70 2.61 -29.80
CA MET A 696 -31.15 2.70 -29.99
C MET A 696 -31.85 3.33 -28.77
N CYS A 697 -31.62 2.79 -27.56
CA CYS A 697 -32.22 3.32 -26.33
C CYS A 697 -31.93 4.82 -26.13
N PHE A 698 -30.71 5.25 -26.45
CA PHE A 698 -30.33 6.65 -26.37
C PHE A 698 -30.99 7.51 -27.47
N SER A 699 -31.09 7.00 -28.70
CA SER A 699 -31.81 7.66 -29.79
C SER A 699 -33.28 7.89 -29.45
N LEU A 700 -33.96 6.90 -28.87
CA LEU A 700 -35.33 6.99 -28.36
C LEU A 700 -35.48 8.04 -27.26
N HIS A 701 -34.53 8.09 -26.31
CA HIS A 701 -34.50 9.12 -25.27
C HIS A 701 -34.39 10.53 -25.87
N CYS A 702 -33.45 10.73 -26.80
CA CYS A 702 -33.29 12.02 -27.49
C CYS A 702 -34.54 12.40 -28.29
N GLY A 703 -35.13 11.46 -29.02
CA GLY A 703 -36.36 11.68 -29.80
C GLY A 703 -37.53 12.10 -28.91
N ARG A 704 -37.74 11.40 -27.79
CA ARG A 704 -38.77 11.75 -26.80
C ARG A 704 -38.55 13.16 -26.24
N SER A 705 -37.32 13.50 -25.85
CA SER A 705 -37.01 14.83 -25.32
C SER A 705 -37.21 15.94 -26.35
N LEU A 706 -36.86 15.70 -27.62
CA LEU A 706 -37.05 16.68 -28.68
C LEU A 706 -38.53 16.98 -28.94
N ILE A 707 -39.37 15.94 -29.01
CA ILE A 707 -40.81 16.10 -29.28
C ILE A 707 -41.51 16.82 -28.12
N ILE A 708 -41.25 16.40 -26.87
CA ILE A 708 -41.84 17.06 -25.69
C ILE A 708 -41.43 18.54 -25.63
N ASN A 709 -40.18 18.86 -25.95
CA ASN A 709 -39.70 20.24 -25.92
C ASN A 709 -40.17 21.09 -27.11
N SER A 710 -40.75 20.49 -28.17
CA SER A 710 -41.32 21.25 -29.29
C SER A 710 -42.80 21.59 -29.12
N GLU A 711 -43.47 20.94 -28.16
CA GLU A 711 -44.87 21.17 -27.82
C GLU A 711 -45.05 22.16 -26.66
N HIS A 712 -43.95 22.54 -26.01
CA HIS A 712 -43.84 23.60 -25.01
C HIS A 712 -43.15 24.82 -25.61
#